data_AF-A0A2D7WBL3-F1
#
_entry.id   AF-A0A2D7WBL3-F1
#
_cell.length_a   1.000
_cell.length_b   1.000
_cell.length_c   1.000
_cell.angle_alpha   90.00
_cell.angle_beta   90.00
_cell.angle_gamma   90.00
#
_symmetry.space_group_name_H-M   'P 1'
#
loop_
_entity.id
_entity.type
_entity.pdbx_description
1 polymer ?
#
loop_
_entity_poly.entity_id
_entity_poly.type
_entity_poly.pdbx_seq_one_letter_code
_entity_poly.pdbx_strand_id
1 'polypeptide(L)'
;MEPSVPEETWAEQVELWSNEGFHVDSIIKKLSDETLDKSTIFLEAENQIKEAESLQKELNKLTSMKEKEDWMEKTRSFENIDAIVIEWRNWCRLNRPWKYTADLYINEWKNAGQEKILDHFIEKMDSFDDSTKRNLNALLPLLEHPENIDDLQAMITDLELSEEKKKAMIHSMVEEMRGLGYDVSQFATADIEESFVLLENIERLHEQRQRVQQLIKLHILPFDTSLAERLIEDNESSMEQVMAMGESFSNRLREMNERILSWQNKGISLHPGEKIYPHELLDWEAEMPEIEIMAQAQYEALTQWKHFKKIWPEKANTIQPDLDDLQQSEKLIQAVESMELWHKSKELDFLDLVEKWKSKGFIMGYWLEQSKESLQDALTNLTMKDEEYSFACTIIDQWHSLDFSVSINHDLVEIENVILQSIPDRKLLLEIQKKLEIHAKRTIRHRKLLEAEWRTLKTKFGMAETDTHRFDLAEFEAFISQNQILMNQNSGIDRLSLRILKLIEEWSLQGFNTDGLQKMAKFDDAELRAQFPSIKSQVQRHHLLRKRLSVLPWNRSEKLFEEINDELQRPERLSYIELNLKNYALELSKLPENDVEESRDLWRPKPILSQNTPLSPRVSTPQDDAMEAILEAMETEEVEPVPTPKENRLKEKEVAITPVKESKDNNKHLVDNKHHRDSLEDIPMKTKSEPSNQPLKEENVKSKSTPSQVDKSVSESQTVDDTSVNLFLQEIGLDEADLKSNNVKRSVSVHIGASPRDMRIDRMLRLFLRILDIDDEQVKERLIHNLIKSSNAIKAWTKNRLSARHQPTSGNLLQDAKILGEVLHRIPGPGLVVPLDKDVQDLPSAKHLDELENAVRSFASMAQIPSTGGISAST
;
A
#
# COMPACT_ATOMS: atom_id res chain seq x y z
N MET A 1 149.14 -9.84 34.72
CA MET A 1 147.95 -9.06 35.13
C MET A 1 147.28 -8.64 33.85
N GLU A 2 146.46 -9.52 33.30
CA GLU A 2 145.61 -9.22 32.16
C GLU A 2 144.32 -8.49 32.60
N PRO A 3 143.74 -7.61 31.76
CA PRO A 3 142.45 -6.99 32.01
C PRO A 3 141.31 -7.83 31.39
N SER A 4 140.83 -8.85 32.11
CA SER A 4 139.74 -9.73 31.68
C SER A 4 138.37 -9.25 32.20
N VAL A 5 137.87 -8.10 31.72
CA VAL A 5 136.67 -7.43 32.26
C VAL A 5 135.62 -6.87 31.25
N PRO A 6 135.65 -7.09 29.91
CA PRO A 6 134.52 -6.66 29.06
C PRO A 6 133.22 -7.47 29.25
N GLU A 7 133.32 -8.79 29.42
CA GLU A 7 132.17 -9.68 29.19
C GLU A 7 131.19 -9.74 30.38
N GLU A 8 131.64 -9.54 31.62
CA GLU A 8 130.76 -9.47 32.80
C GLU A 8 129.84 -8.25 32.73
N THR A 9 130.38 -7.07 32.38
CA THR A 9 129.60 -5.82 32.28
C THR A 9 128.54 -5.83 31.17
N TRP A 10 128.78 -6.57 30.08
CA TRP A 10 127.78 -6.72 29.01
C TRP A 10 126.63 -7.64 29.43
N ALA A 11 126.92 -8.68 30.22
CA ALA A 11 125.88 -9.55 30.77
C ALA A 11 124.98 -8.80 31.76
N GLU A 12 125.56 -7.98 32.64
CA GLU A 12 124.80 -7.14 33.59
C GLU A 12 123.88 -6.13 32.86
N GLN A 13 124.33 -5.47 31.80
CA GLN A 13 123.48 -4.56 31.01
C GLN A 13 122.39 -5.31 30.21
N VAL A 14 122.70 -6.49 29.67
CA VAL A 14 121.73 -7.35 28.98
C VAL A 14 120.62 -7.82 29.92
N GLU A 15 120.96 -8.18 31.17
CA GLU A 15 119.98 -8.50 32.20
C GLU A 15 119.16 -7.27 32.60
N LEU A 16 119.78 -6.09 32.69
CA LEU A 16 119.08 -4.82 32.99
C LEU A 16 118.02 -4.48 31.92
N TRP A 17 118.38 -4.54 30.63
CA TRP A 17 117.43 -4.34 29.52
C TRP A 17 116.31 -5.39 29.49
N SER A 18 116.59 -6.64 29.90
CA SER A 18 115.57 -7.67 30.04
C SER A 18 114.60 -7.38 31.20
N ASN A 19 115.06 -6.75 32.28
CA ASN A 19 114.22 -6.32 33.40
C ASN A 19 113.36 -5.08 33.05
N GLU A 20 113.83 -4.24 32.11
CA GLU A 20 113.06 -3.13 31.54
C GLU A 20 112.00 -3.59 30.50
N GLY A 21 112.03 -4.88 30.11
CA GLY A 21 111.00 -5.53 29.30
C GLY A 21 111.30 -5.62 27.80
N PHE A 22 112.56 -5.47 27.39
CA PHE A 22 112.99 -5.63 25.99
C PHE A 22 113.30 -7.10 25.64
N HIS A 23 113.12 -7.48 24.37
CA HIS A 23 113.33 -8.86 23.89
C HIS A 23 114.81 -9.18 23.57
N VAL A 24 115.65 -9.33 24.61
CA VAL A 24 117.12 -9.41 24.48
C VAL A 24 117.65 -10.73 23.85
N ASP A 25 116.78 -11.70 23.55
CA ASP A 25 117.09 -13.02 22.99
C ASP A 25 117.93 -13.02 21.71
N SER A 26 117.88 -11.96 20.91
CA SER A 26 118.65 -11.80 19.67
C SER A 26 120.01 -11.14 19.89
N ILE A 27 120.13 -10.22 20.84
CA ILE A 27 121.42 -9.69 21.30
C ILE A 27 122.24 -10.82 21.93
N ILE A 28 121.64 -11.66 22.77
CA ILE A 28 122.29 -12.81 23.40
C ILE A 28 122.85 -13.78 22.34
N LYS A 29 122.10 -14.02 21.25
CA LYS A 29 122.58 -14.82 20.10
C LYS A 29 123.74 -14.13 19.37
N LYS A 30 123.58 -12.86 18.99
CA LYS A 30 124.61 -12.08 18.28
C LYS A 30 125.92 -11.93 19.07
N LEU A 31 125.87 -11.85 20.40
CA LEU A 31 127.05 -11.80 21.28
C LEU A 31 127.74 -13.18 21.46
N SER A 32 127.06 -14.27 21.09
CA SER A 32 127.60 -15.65 21.19
C SER A 32 128.36 -16.11 19.95
N ASP A 33 128.23 -15.42 18.81
CA ASP A 33 129.01 -15.68 17.60
C ASP A 33 130.43 -15.09 17.72
N GLU A 34 131.46 -15.95 17.73
CA GLU A 34 132.88 -15.55 17.82
C GLU A 34 133.42 -14.80 16.58
N THR A 35 132.62 -14.68 15.52
CA THR A 35 133.04 -14.14 14.21
C THR A 35 132.78 -12.64 14.03
N LEU A 36 132.19 -11.97 15.03
CA LEU A 36 131.73 -10.59 14.96
C LEU A 36 132.34 -9.73 16.08
N ASP A 37 132.54 -8.43 15.79
CA ASP A 37 133.03 -7.47 16.78
C ASP A 37 131.94 -7.20 17.84
N LYS A 38 131.99 -7.93 18.96
CA LYS A 38 131.01 -7.84 20.06
C LYS A 38 130.76 -6.39 20.52
N SER A 39 131.76 -5.52 20.46
CA SER A 39 131.68 -4.11 20.83
C SER A 39 130.88 -3.24 19.86
N THR A 40 130.86 -3.53 18.55
CA THR A 40 130.01 -2.77 17.60
C THR A 40 128.57 -3.21 17.74
N ILE A 41 128.32 -4.54 17.86
CA ILE A 41 126.99 -5.09 18.13
C ILE A 41 126.40 -4.54 19.42
N PHE A 42 127.21 -4.44 20.49
CA PHE A 42 126.74 -3.87 21.75
C PHE A 42 126.42 -2.38 21.63
N LEU A 43 127.22 -1.59 20.89
CA LEU A 43 126.96 -0.17 20.67
C LEU A 43 125.75 0.08 19.75
N GLU A 44 125.56 -0.76 18.73
CA GLU A 44 124.35 -0.77 17.88
C GLU A 44 123.10 -1.08 18.71
N ALA A 45 123.17 -2.11 19.56
CA ALA A 45 122.09 -2.45 20.49
C ALA A 45 121.79 -1.34 21.51
N GLU A 46 122.83 -0.75 22.11
CA GLU A 46 122.69 0.36 23.07
C GLU A 46 122.05 1.60 22.42
N ASN A 47 122.38 1.88 21.16
CA ASN A 47 121.74 2.96 20.39
C ASN A 47 120.29 2.62 20.03
N GLN A 48 120.01 1.40 19.56
CA GLN A 48 118.65 0.94 19.28
C GLN A 48 117.77 1.01 20.53
N ILE A 49 118.26 0.59 21.70
CA ILE A 49 117.48 0.62 22.96
C ILE A 49 117.24 2.07 23.42
N LYS A 50 118.21 3.00 23.27
CA LYS A 50 117.98 4.44 23.52
C LYS A 50 116.92 5.03 22.59
N GLU A 51 116.87 4.60 21.33
CA GLU A 51 115.81 5.00 20.40
C GLU A 51 114.46 4.37 20.77
N ALA A 52 114.45 3.11 21.22
CA ALA A 52 113.27 2.43 21.78
C ALA A 52 112.69 3.19 22.97
N GLU A 53 113.54 3.54 23.94
CA GLU A 53 113.20 4.39 25.08
C GLU A 53 112.65 5.74 24.63
N SER A 54 113.25 6.37 23.60
CA SER A 54 112.78 7.66 23.09
C SER A 54 111.38 7.55 22.47
N LEU A 55 111.12 6.49 21.70
CA LEU A 55 109.78 6.17 21.21
C LEU A 55 108.83 5.88 22.35
N GLN A 56 109.19 5.04 23.32
CA GLN A 56 108.32 4.73 24.47
C GLN A 56 107.99 5.96 25.33
N LYS A 57 108.91 6.93 25.43
CA LYS A 57 108.65 8.23 26.10
C LYS A 57 107.63 9.07 25.31
N GLU A 58 107.67 9.06 23.98
CA GLU A 58 106.67 9.73 23.14
C GLU A 58 105.33 8.98 23.04
N LEU A 59 105.34 7.64 22.96
CA LEU A 59 104.17 6.78 23.03
C LEU A 59 103.45 6.92 24.38
N ASN A 60 104.19 7.21 25.45
CA ASN A 60 103.57 7.48 26.74
C ASN A 60 102.70 8.75 26.75
N LYS A 61 102.94 9.71 25.85
CA LYS A 61 102.11 10.91 25.65
C LYS A 61 100.81 10.64 24.84
N LEU A 62 100.59 9.44 24.31
CA LEU A 62 99.33 9.10 23.64
C LEU A 62 98.14 9.07 24.62
N THR A 63 97.05 9.74 24.22
CA THR A 63 95.75 9.72 24.90
C THR A 63 94.94 8.45 24.57
N SER A 64 95.14 7.87 23.38
CA SER A 64 94.50 6.63 22.91
C SER A 64 95.16 5.38 23.55
N MET A 65 94.48 4.74 24.50
CA MET A 65 95.01 3.56 25.22
C MET A 65 95.27 2.36 24.30
N LYS A 66 94.38 2.05 23.35
CA LYS A 66 94.51 0.86 22.48
C LYS A 66 95.73 0.97 21.56
N GLU A 67 95.85 2.09 20.85
CA GLU A 67 96.98 2.33 19.95
C GLU A 67 98.29 2.46 20.74
N LYS A 68 98.25 3.01 21.96
CA LYS A 68 99.39 3.02 22.87
C LYS A 68 99.85 1.60 23.23
N GLU A 69 98.94 0.67 23.53
CA GLU A 69 99.30 -0.73 23.79
C GLU A 69 99.93 -1.41 22.55
N ASP A 70 99.31 -1.27 21.37
CA ASP A 70 99.82 -1.82 20.10
C ASP A 70 101.25 -1.33 19.76
N TRP A 71 101.53 -0.04 19.92
CA TRP A 71 102.86 0.53 19.67
C TRP A 71 103.87 0.23 20.79
N MET A 72 103.43 0.13 22.04
CA MET A 72 104.30 -0.26 23.17
C MET A 72 104.71 -1.74 23.10
N GLU A 73 103.91 -2.62 22.51
CA GLU A 73 104.32 -3.99 22.21
C GLU A 73 105.36 -4.03 21.07
N LYS A 74 105.10 -3.34 19.95
CA LYS A 74 106.06 -3.22 18.82
C LYS A 74 107.45 -2.75 19.29
N THR A 75 107.52 -1.71 20.14
CA THR A 75 108.79 -1.11 20.57
C THR A 75 109.61 -1.96 21.55
N ARG A 76 109.07 -3.06 22.09
CA ARG A 76 109.87 -4.04 22.88
C ARG A 76 110.76 -4.93 22.00
N SER A 77 110.43 -5.05 20.71
CA SER A 77 111.22 -5.76 19.71
C SER A 77 112.17 -4.78 19.01
N PHE A 78 113.34 -4.54 19.61
CA PHE A 78 114.27 -3.51 19.15
C PHE A 78 114.94 -3.78 17.79
N GLU A 79 114.84 -5.01 17.27
CA GLU A 79 115.61 -5.50 16.11
C GLU A 79 115.37 -4.75 14.79
N ASN A 80 114.30 -3.96 14.69
CA ASN A 80 113.97 -3.15 13.50
C ASN A 80 113.50 -1.73 13.88
N ILE A 81 114.08 -1.11 14.92
CA ILE A 81 113.62 0.21 15.39
C ILE A 81 113.63 1.30 14.32
N ASP A 82 114.64 1.37 13.44
CA ASP A 82 114.63 2.31 12.31
C ASP A 82 113.34 2.24 11.48
N ALA A 83 112.85 1.01 11.21
CA ALA A 83 111.60 0.79 10.49
C ALA A 83 110.38 1.19 11.33
N ILE A 84 110.38 0.87 12.64
CA ILE A 84 109.30 1.24 13.57
C ILE A 84 109.20 2.77 13.75
N VAL A 85 110.33 3.49 13.80
CA VAL A 85 110.39 4.96 13.79
C VAL A 85 109.78 5.51 12.50
N ILE A 86 110.03 4.89 11.35
CA ILE A 86 109.47 5.30 10.06
C ILE A 86 107.96 4.99 9.99
N GLU A 87 107.50 3.82 10.46
CA GLU A 87 106.07 3.51 10.58
C GLU A 87 105.35 4.50 11.49
N TRP A 88 105.91 4.76 12.68
CA TRP A 88 105.40 5.72 13.66
C TRP A 88 105.28 7.13 13.08
N ARG A 89 106.32 7.63 12.40
CA ARG A 89 106.26 8.93 11.71
C ARG A 89 105.19 8.98 10.62
N ASN A 90 105.01 7.89 9.86
CA ASN A 90 103.94 7.81 8.85
C ASN A 90 102.54 7.77 9.48
N TRP A 91 102.37 7.11 10.64
CA TRP A 91 101.12 7.11 11.42
C TRP A 91 100.82 8.50 12.00
N CYS A 92 101.81 9.16 12.61
CA CYS A 92 101.67 10.54 13.09
C CYS A 92 101.28 11.52 11.98
N ARG A 93 101.84 11.38 10.76
CA ARG A 93 101.47 12.22 9.61
C ARG A 93 99.97 12.11 9.23
N LEU A 94 99.32 10.99 9.54
CA LEU A 94 97.90 10.77 9.25
C LEU A 94 97.00 11.17 10.44
N ASN A 95 97.37 10.75 11.65
CA ASN A 95 96.48 10.83 12.83
C ASN A 95 96.81 12.00 13.78
N ARG A 96 98.03 12.53 13.76
CA ARG A 96 98.49 13.68 14.57
C ARG A 96 99.37 14.63 13.72
N PRO A 97 98.84 15.22 12.62
CA PRO A 97 99.64 16.02 11.70
C PRO A 97 100.35 17.22 12.36
N TRP A 98 99.77 17.82 13.41
CA TRP A 98 100.40 18.89 14.20
C TRP A 98 101.67 18.43 14.93
N LYS A 99 101.69 17.20 15.45
CA LYS A 99 102.88 16.59 16.04
C LYS A 99 103.92 16.28 14.97
N TYR A 100 103.49 15.75 13.81
CA TYR A 100 104.40 15.49 12.69
C TYR A 100 105.06 16.76 12.14
N THR A 101 104.33 17.88 12.00
CA THR A 101 104.95 19.15 11.59
C THR A 101 105.85 19.72 12.68
N ALA A 102 105.42 19.72 13.94
CA ALA A 102 106.27 20.13 15.06
C ALA A 102 107.60 19.35 15.10
N ASP A 103 107.56 18.02 14.94
CA ASP A 103 108.74 17.15 14.95
C ASP A 103 109.76 17.47 13.83
N LEU A 104 109.32 18.01 12.69
CA LEU A 104 110.22 18.47 11.62
C LEU A 104 110.97 19.75 12.01
N TYR A 105 110.29 20.69 12.68
CA TYR A 105 110.82 22.01 13.02
C TYR A 105 111.35 22.12 14.47
N ILE A 106 111.33 21.04 15.27
CA ILE A 106 111.83 20.98 16.67
C ILE A 106 113.19 21.67 16.84
N ASN A 107 114.10 21.55 15.88
CA ASN A 107 115.45 22.15 15.97
C ASN A 107 115.42 23.69 15.92
N GLU A 108 114.46 24.29 15.22
CA GLU A 108 114.31 25.74 15.12
C GLU A 108 113.69 26.30 16.41
N TRP A 109 112.65 25.62 16.93
CA TRP A 109 112.07 25.90 18.25
C TRP A 109 113.08 25.70 19.41
N LYS A 110 114.02 24.75 19.28
CA LYS A 110 115.17 24.60 20.19
C LYS A 110 116.17 25.75 20.11
N ASN A 111 116.53 26.18 18.90
CA ASN A 111 117.41 27.32 18.69
C ASN A 111 116.81 28.64 19.22
N ALA A 112 115.48 28.78 19.17
CA ALA A 112 114.76 29.89 19.78
C ALA A 112 114.57 29.76 21.32
N GLY A 113 114.89 28.60 21.91
CA GLY A 113 114.73 28.33 23.35
C GLY A 113 113.29 28.06 23.81
N GLN A 114 112.38 27.78 22.87
CA GLN A 114 110.92 27.75 23.07
C GLN A 114 110.30 26.34 23.01
N GLU A 115 111.13 25.28 23.02
CA GLU A 115 110.72 23.86 23.03
C GLU A 115 109.55 23.56 23.99
N LYS A 116 109.60 24.08 25.23
CA LYS A 116 108.55 23.87 26.23
C LYS A 116 107.19 24.49 25.88
N ILE A 117 107.17 25.52 25.04
CA ILE A 117 105.94 26.16 24.56
C ILE A 117 105.34 25.31 23.43
N LEU A 118 106.19 24.76 22.55
CA LEU A 118 105.80 23.81 21.52
C LEU A 118 105.21 22.52 22.13
N ASP A 119 105.87 21.93 23.12
CA ASP A 119 105.33 20.77 23.86
C ASP A 119 103.95 21.09 24.47
N HIS A 120 103.79 22.26 25.11
CA HIS A 120 102.51 22.67 25.70
C HIS A 120 101.40 22.86 24.66
N PHE A 121 101.71 23.42 23.48
CA PHE A 121 100.76 23.50 22.37
C PHE A 121 100.40 22.11 21.83
N ILE A 122 101.34 21.17 21.76
CA ILE A 122 101.07 19.77 21.36
C ILE A 122 100.14 19.09 22.36
N GLU A 123 100.42 19.19 23.67
CA GLU A 123 99.59 18.61 24.73
C GLU A 123 98.14 19.16 24.69
N LYS A 124 97.98 20.48 24.48
CA LYS A 124 96.66 21.08 24.21
C LYS A 124 96.02 20.50 22.94
N MET A 125 96.78 20.44 21.84
CA MET A 125 96.28 19.94 20.55
C MET A 125 95.83 18.47 20.59
N ASP A 126 96.46 17.63 21.40
CA ASP A 126 96.05 16.23 21.58
C ASP A 126 94.82 16.07 22.50
N SER A 127 94.51 17.07 23.34
CA SER A 127 93.42 17.04 24.33
C SER A 127 92.04 17.45 23.79
N PHE A 128 91.99 18.08 22.61
CA PHE A 128 90.75 18.43 21.89
C PHE A 128 89.90 17.18 21.56
N ASP A 129 88.58 17.36 21.43
CA ASP A 129 87.66 16.39 20.82
C ASP A 129 88.03 16.07 19.35
N ASP A 130 87.70 14.87 18.84
CA ASP A 130 88.08 14.45 17.48
C ASP A 130 87.44 15.30 16.37
N SER A 131 86.31 15.97 16.64
CA SER A 131 85.74 17.00 15.74
C SER A 131 86.57 18.28 15.72
N THR A 132 87.15 18.71 16.84
CA THR A 132 88.02 19.90 16.93
C THR A 132 89.42 19.63 16.39
N LYS A 133 89.96 18.40 16.56
CA LYS A 133 91.24 17.96 15.96
C LYS A 133 91.30 18.17 14.44
N ARG A 134 90.18 18.01 13.72
CA ARG A 134 90.10 18.24 12.26
C ARG A 134 90.43 19.68 11.85
N ASN A 135 90.16 20.67 12.73
CA ASN A 135 90.41 22.08 12.46
C ASN A 135 91.88 22.48 12.68
N LEU A 136 92.65 21.69 13.45
CA LEU A 136 94.07 21.93 13.72
C LEU A 136 94.94 21.90 12.46
N ASN A 137 94.43 21.32 11.37
CA ASN A 137 95.08 21.37 10.06
C ASN A 137 95.32 22.81 9.54
N ALA A 138 94.57 23.81 10.04
CA ALA A 138 94.82 25.22 9.75
C ALA A 138 96.03 25.82 10.50
N LEU A 139 96.45 25.22 11.62
CA LEU A 139 97.59 25.66 12.43
C LEU A 139 98.94 25.18 11.89
N LEU A 140 98.93 24.16 11.02
CA LEU A 140 100.16 23.50 10.54
C LEU A 140 101.22 24.47 9.97
N PRO A 141 100.87 25.47 9.12
CA PRO A 141 101.86 26.42 8.60
C PRO A 141 102.40 27.39 9.65
N LEU A 142 101.67 27.61 10.75
CA LEU A 142 102.11 28.48 11.85
C LEU A 142 103.14 27.78 12.75
N LEU A 143 103.05 26.46 12.89
CA LEU A 143 104.02 25.62 13.62
C LEU A 143 105.41 25.57 12.96
N GLU A 144 105.52 25.94 11.68
CA GLU A 144 106.79 25.96 10.95
C GLU A 144 107.74 27.06 11.43
N HIS A 145 107.26 28.11 12.11
CA HIS A 145 108.06 29.28 12.50
C HIS A 145 107.84 29.70 13.96
N PRO A 146 108.87 29.68 14.83
CA PRO A 146 108.76 30.06 16.25
C PRO A 146 108.34 31.52 16.52
N GLU A 147 108.40 32.41 15.52
CA GLU A 147 107.95 33.80 15.65
C GLU A 147 106.41 33.92 15.79
N ASN A 148 105.65 32.91 15.36
CA ASN A 148 104.18 32.93 15.32
C ASN A 148 103.49 32.51 16.65
N ILE A 149 104.19 32.55 17.79
CA ILE A 149 103.68 32.03 19.08
C ILE A 149 102.39 32.73 19.53
N ASP A 150 102.29 34.06 19.38
CA ASP A 150 101.11 34.81 19.80
C ASP A 150 99.87 34.45 18.94
N ASP A 151 100.05 34.26 17.63
CA ASP A 151 98.99 33.86 16.69
C ASP A 151 98.57 32.39 16.89
N LEU A 152 99.53 31.49 17.13
CA LEU A 152 99.28 30.10 17.53
C LEU A 152 98.47 30.05 18.83
N GLN A 153 98.90 30.80 19.85
CA GLN A 153 98.22 30.82 21.14
C GLN A 153 96.80 31.37 21.00
N ALA A 154 96.61 32.47 20.26
CA ALA A 154 95.30 33.06 20.01
C ALA A 154 94.36 32.04 19.34
N MET A 155 94.77 31.44 18.23
CA MET A 155 93.92 30.51 17.47
C MET A 155 93.65 29.19 18.23
N ILE A 156 94.60 28.70 19.05
CA ILE A 156 94.35 27.58 19.96
C ILE A 156 93.32 27.97 21.04
N THR A 157 93.43 29.16 21.65
CA THR A 157 92.43 29.61 22.65
C THR A 157 91.04 29.87 22.05
N ASP A 158 90.95 30.33 20.80
CA ASP A 158 89.67 30.45 20.09
C ASP A 158 89.04 29.07 19.83
N LEU A 159 89.84 28.05 19.52
CA LEU A 159 89.37 26.67 19.37
C LEU A 159 88.90 26.07 20.70
N GLU A 160 89.68 26.23 21.78
CA GLU A 160 89.30 25.82 23.16
C GLU A 160 87.95 26.45 23.56
N LEU A 161 87.85 27.77 23.42
CA LEU A 161 86.65 28.53 23.74
C LEU A 161 85.47 28.23 22.80
N SER A 162 85.72 27.72 21.58
CA SER A 162 84.67 27.18 20.70
C SER A 162 84.18 25.80 21.14
N GLU A 163 85.06 24.97 21.71
CA GLU A 163 84.72 23.63 22.19
C GLU A 163 83.96 23.69 23.51
N GLU A 164 84.42 24.50 24.46
CA GLU A 164 83.73 24.76 25.73
C GLU A 164 82.28 25.23 25.49
N LYS A 165 82.08 26.13 24.51
CA LYS A 165 80.73 26.58 24.11
C LYS A 165 79.86 25.43 23.58
N LYS A 166 80.39 24.54 22.75
CA LYS A 166 79.65 23.38 22.23
C LYS A 166 79.30 22.40 23.36
N LYS A 167 80.28 22.06 24.21
CA LYS A 167 80.09 21.17 25.37
C LYS A 167 79.08 21.75 26.37
N ALA A 168 79.13 23.06 26.65
CA ALA A 168 78.16 23.73 27.50
C ALA A 168 76.75 23.78 26.89
N MET A 169 76.63 24.02 25.58
CA MET A 169 75.35 23.98 24.86
C MET A 169 74.73 22.58 24.90
N ILE A 170 75.52 21.55 24.60
CA ILE A 170 75.11 20.14 24.70
C ILE A 170 74.64 19.84 26.13
N HIS A 171 75.41 20.22 27.17
CA HIS A 171 75.04 19.97 28.56
C HIS A 171 73.71 20.62 28.95
N SER A 172 73.49 21.90 28.60
CA SER A 172 72.22 22.61 28.87
C SER A 172 71.05 21.88 28.24
N MET A 173 71.16 21.52 26.96
CA MET A 173 70.08 20.84 26.23
C MET A 173 69.86 19.40 26.72
N VAL A 174 70.92 18.73 27.17
CA VAL A 174 70.89 17.43 27.88
C VAL A 174 70.14 17.51 29.20
N GLU A 175 70.32 18.59 29.97
CA GLU A 175 69.58 18.81 31.22
C GLU A 175 68.10 19.13 30.96
N GLU A 176 67.80 19.91 29.93
CA GLU A 176 66.42 20.17 29.50
C GLU A 176 65.71 18.88 29.05
N MET A 177 66.33 18.06 28.19
CA MET A 177 65.77 16.78 27.75
C MET A 177 65.64 15.76 28.89
N ARG A 178 66.55 15.76 29.86
CA ARG A 178 66.43 14.97 31.10
C ARG A 178 65.24 15.43 31.94
N GLY A 179 65.00 16.74 32.04
CA GLY A 179 63.83 17.32 32.69
C GLY A 179 62.50 16.97 32.01
N LEU A 180 62.52 16.75 30.69
CA LEU A 180 61.39 16.28 29.88
C LEU A 180 61.17 14.75 29.91
N GLY A 181 62.04 14.02 30.62
CA GLY A 181 61.91 12.58 30.87
C GLY A 181 62.48 11.66 29.79
N TYR A 182 63.36 12.15 28.91
CA TYR A 182 64.07 11.30 27.94
C TYR A 182 65.27 10.59 28.58
N ASP A 183 65.65 9.42 28.05
CA ASP A 183 66.92 8.81 28.41
C ASP A 183 68.09 9.58 27.75
N VAL A 184 69.11 9.83 28.54
CA VAL A 184 70.30 10.62 28.18
C VAL A 184 71.59 9.83 28.47
N SER A 185 71.47 8.51 28.72
CA SER A 185 72.58 7.59 28.97
C SER A 185 73.65 7.61 27.86
N GLN A 186 73.22 7.74 26.61
CA GLN A 186 74.08 7.65 25.41
C GLN A 186 75.08 8.82 25.28
N PHE A 187 74.77 9.99 25.86
CA PHE A 187 75.64 11.17 25.82
C PHE A 187 76.87 11.06 26.74
N ALA A 188 76.93 10.03 27.61
CA ALA A 188 78.06 9.83 28.51
C ALA A 188 79.33 9.30 27.80
N THR A 189 79.20 8.86 26.55
CA THR A 189 80.29 8.24 25.75
C THR A 189 80.35 8.75 24.31
N ALA A 190 79.60 9.79 23.96
CA ALA A 190 79.48 10.31 22.59
C ALA A 190 80.40 11.53 22.39
N ASP A 191 81.05 11.59 21.23
CA ASP A 191 81.82 12.78 20.80
C ASP A 191 80.88 13.98 20.56
N ILE A 192 81.45 15.19 20.38
CA ILE A 192 80.64 16.39 20.12
C ILE A 192 79.75 16.25 18.88
N GLU A 193 80.26 15.67 17.78
CA GLU A 193 79.48 15.45 16.55
C GLU A 193 78.34 14.45 16.75
N GLU A 194 78.60 13.33 17.41
CA GLU A 194 77.58 12.32 17.71
C GLU A 194 76.51 12.86 18.68
N SER A 195 76.93 13.63 19.68
CA SER A 195 76.04 14.29 20.64
C SER A 195 75.03 15.22 19.97
N PHE A 196 75.44 16.00 18.96
CA PHE A 196 74.49 16.84 18.20
C PHE A 196 73.50 16.00 17.37
N VAL A 197 73.92 14.86 16.80
CA VAL A 197 73.01 13.96 16.07
C VAL A 197 72.03 13.26 17.02
N LEU A 198 72.48 12.82 18.19
CA LEU A 198 71.59 12.27 19.23
C LEU A 198 70.58 13.32 19.71
N LEU A 199 71.02 14.56 19.88
CA LEU A 199 70.17 15.70 20.26
C LEU A 199 69.07 15.97 19.22
N GLU A 200 69.43 16.12 17.93
CA GLU A 200 68.47 16.36 16.83
C GLU A 200 67.40 15.26 16.76
N ASN A 201 67.79 14.00 17.00
CA ASN A 201 66.84 12.89 17.05
C ASN A 201 65.88 12.99 18.24
N ILE A 202 66.35 13.37 19.43
CA ILE A 202 65.47 13.55 20.61
C ILE A 202 64.57 14.78 20.44
N GLU A 203 65.08 15.89 19.90
CA GLU A 203 64.28 17.08 19.55
C GLU A 203 63.16 16.72 18.58
N ARG A 204 63.47 16.00 17.51
CA ARG A 204 62.49 15.53 16.51
C ARG A 204 61.41 14.63 17.12
N LEU A 205 61.78 13.71 18.01
CA LEU A 205 60.83 12.87 18.76
C LEU A 205 59.99 13.72 19.72
N HIS A 206 60.57 14.74 20.34
CA HIS A 206 59.86 15.66 21.23
C HIS A 206 58.84 16.52 20.47
N GLU A 207 59.20 17.08 19.31
CA GLU A 207 58.23 17.78 18.45
C GLU A 207 57.08 16.86 18.02
N GLN A 208 57.37 15.60 17.65
CA GLN A 208 56.35 14.63 17.26
C GLN A 208 55.39 14.34 18.42
N ARG A 209 55.91 14.10 19.63
CA ARG A 209 55.13 13.90 20.85
C ARG A 209 54.29 15.15 21.21
N GLN A 210 54.84 16.36 21.07
CA GLN A 210 54.07 17.60 21.26
C GLN A 210 52.93 17.72 20.24
N ARG A 211 53.18 17.46 18.95
CA ARG A 211 52.14 17.48 17.89
C ARG A 211 51.02 16.48 18.18
N VAL A 212 51.36 15.26 18.60
CA VAL A 212 50.38 14.24 19.02
C VAL A 212 49.56 14.73 20.22
N GLN A 213 50.20 15.25 21.28
CA GLN A 213 49.49 15.78 22.45
C GLN A 213 48.59 16.99 22.12
N GLN A 214 48.95 17.83 21.14
CA GLN A 214 48.08 18.89 20.63
C GLN A 214 46.87 18.32 19.89
N LEU A 215 47.05 17.30 19.05
CA LEU A 215 45.95 16.64 18.35
C LEU A 215 44.99 15.92 19.31
N ILE A 216 45.49 15.25 20.36
CA ILE A 216 44.64 14.66 21.41
C ILE A 216 43.79 15.74 22.08
N LYS A 217 44.38 16.89 22.43
CA LYS A 217 43.69 18.03 23.04
C LYS A 217 42.66 18.72 22.12
N LEU A 218 42.83 18.62 20.80
CA LEU A 218 41.92 19.20 19.82
C LEU A 218 40.80 18.25 19.37
N HIS A 219 41.08 16.95 19.26
CA HIS A 219 40.19 15.99 18.59
C HIS A 219 39.61 14.89 19.49
N ILE A 220 40.17 14.68 20.69
CA ILE A 220 39.73 13.62 21.61
C ILE A 220 39.22 14.21 22.93
N LEU A 221 39.98 15.14 23.53
CA LEU A 221 39.62 15.84 24.77
C LEU A 221 38.21 16.49 24.77
N PRO A 222 37.66 17.00 23.65
CA PRO A 222 36.28 17.50 23.62
C PRO A 222 35.20 16.43 23.79
N PHE A 223 35.53 15.14 23.63
CA PHE A 223 34.58 14.00 23.67
C PHE A 223 34.81 13.09 24.88
N ASP A 224 36.06 12.75 25.22
CA ASP A 224 36.41 11.92 26.37
C ASP A 224 37.71 12.45 27.01
N THR A 225 37.57 13.02 28.21
CA THR A 225 38.70 13.52 29.01
C THR A 225 39.57 12.38 29.52
N SER A 226 38.97 11.28 29.95
CA SER A 226 39.68 10.14 30.54
C SER A 226 40.53 9.37 29.52
N LEU A 227 40.09 9.33 28.27
CA LEU A 227 40.84 8.72 27.16
C LEU A 227 41.88 9.69 26.62
N ALA A 228 41.60 10.99 26.57
CA ALA A 228 42.58 12.01 26.25
C ALA A 228 43.75 12.05 27.26
N GLU A 229 43.47 11.95 28.56
CA GLU A 229 44.50 11.88 29.61
C GLU A 229 45.37 10.62 29.44
N ARG A 230 44.76 9.45 29.28
CA ARG A 230 45.49 8.19 29.05
C ARG A 230 46.38 8.23 27.80
N LEU A 231 45.91 8.77 26.67
CA LEU A 231 46.74 8.92 25.46
C LEU A 231 47.85 9.98 25.58
N ILE A 232 47.78 10.89 26.57
CA ILE A 232 48.85 11.85 26.89
C ILE A 232 49.91 11.20 27.79
N GLU A 233 49.54 10.23 28.61
CA GLU A 233 50.44 9.37 29.39
C GLU A 233 51.09 8.26 28.52
N ASP A 234 50.32 7.64 27.63
CA ASP A 234 50.76 6.61 26.67
C ASP A 234 51.54 7.24 25.50
N ASN A 235 52.79 7.58 25.79
CA ASN A 235 53.71 8.35 24.91
C ASN A 235 54.07 7.70 23.56
N GLU A 236 53.61 6.47 23.30
CA GLU A 236 53.79 5.76 22.03
C GLU A 236 52.63 6.00 21.03
N SER A 237 51.59 6.73 21.44
CA SER A 237 50.41 7.05 20.62
C SER A 237 50.77 7.68 19.27
N SER A 238 50.33 7.08 18.15
CA SER A 238 50.66 7.59 16.82
C SER A 238 49.73 8.71 16.35
N MET A 239 50.24 9.62 15.52
CA MET A 239 49.44 10.70 14.92
C MET A 239 48.26 10.16 14.11
N GLU A 240 48.45 9.06 13.37
CA GLU A 240 47.41 8.42 12.56
C GLU A 240 46.30 7.82 13.44
N GLN A 241 46.67 7.20 14.57
CA GLN A 241 45.70 6.64 15.53
C GLN A 241 44.85 7.75 16.16
N VAL A 242 45.48 8.83 16.62
CA VAL A 242 44.78 9.97 17.24
C VAL A 242 43.85 10.66 16.24
N MET A 243 44.28 10.84 14.99
CA MET A 243 43.43 11.38 13.93
C MET A 243 42.25 10.46 13.63
N ALA A 244 42.48 9.16 13.46
CA ALA A 244 41.41 8.19 13.19
C ALA A 244 40.38 8.09 14.34
N MET A 245 40.82 8.21 15.60
CA MET A 245 39.93 8.31 16.75
C MET A 245 39.09 9.60 16.71
N GLY A 246 39.71 10.75 16.46
CA GLY A 246 39.02 12.03 16.32
C GLY A 246 38.03 12.08 15.15
N GLU A 247 38.38 11.48 14.03
CA GLU A 247 37.48 11.28 12.89
C GLU A 247 36.33 10.34 13.25
N SER A 248 36.55 9.27 14.02
CA SER A 248 35.49 8.40 14.53
C SER A 248 34.50 9.15 15.44
N PHE A 249 34.98 9.91 16.43
CA PHE A 249 34.12 10.70 17.31
C PHE A 249 33.32 11.76 16.55
N SER A 250 33.96 12.51 15.64
CA SER A 250 33.30 13.57 14.86
C SER A 250 32.32 13.03 13.80
N ASN A 251 32.60 11.87 13.18
CA ASN A 251 31.64 11.19 12.32
C ASN A 251 30.43 10.69 13.11
N ARG A 252 30.62 10.07 14.29
CA ARG A 252 29.52 9.62 15.15
C ARG A 252 28.67 10.79 15.66
N LEU A 253 29.27 11.91 16.05
CA LEU A 253 28.52 13.12 16.40
C LEU A 253 27.73 13.71 15.22
N ARG A 254 28.27 13.65 13.99
CA ARG A 254 27.51 14.05 12.79
C ARG A 254 26.31 13.14 12.57
N GLU A 255 26.51 11.82 12.58
CA GLU A 255 25.41 10.85 12.44
C GLU A 255 24.35 11.03 13.52
N MET A 256 24.75 11.31 14.77
CA MET A 256 23.82 11.50 15.88
C MET A 256 22.93 12.73 15.66
N ASN A 257 23.53 13.86 15.29
CA ASN A 257 22.79 15.07 14.95
C ASN A 257 21.92 14.86 13.69
N GLU A 258 22.37 14.09 12.69
CA GLU A 258 21.56 13.74 11.51
C GLU A 258 20.34 12.86 11.86
N ARG A 259 20.47 11.91 12.80
CA ARG A 259 19.35 11.10 13.31
C ARG A 259 18.31 11.97 14.03
N ILE A 260 18.75 12.88 14.90
CA ILE A 260 17.87 13.82 15.62
C ILE A 260 17.20 14.81 14.64
N LEU A 261 17.94 15.34 13.66
CA LEU A 261 17.37 16.11 12.55
C LEU A 261 16.30 15.30 11.79
N SER A 262 16.47 13.98 11.63
CA SER A 262 15.46 13.12 10.98
C SER A 262 14.17 12.99 11.80
N TRP A 263 14.24 13.09 13.13
CA TRP A 263 13.09 13.08 14.03
C TRP A 263 12.38 14.44 14.06
N GLN A 264 13.13 15.54 14.07
CA GLN A 264 12.59 16.90 13.90
C GLN A 264 11.82 17.06 12.59
N ASN A 265 12.37 16.55 11.48
CA ASN A 265 11.67 16.53 10.19
C ASN A 265 10.39 15.65 10.17
N LYS A 266 10.19 14.78 11.15
CA LYS A 266 8.94 14.02 11.36
C LYS A 266 7.94 14.74 12.29
N GLY A 267 8.37 15.81 12.95
CA GLY A 267 7.61 16.55 13.97
C GLY A 267 7.87 16.08 15.40
N ILE A 268 9.07 15.54 15.70
CA ILE A 268 9.46 15.13 17.06
C ILE A 268 10.63 16.01 17.54
N SER A 269 10.38 16.74 18.61
CA SER A 269 11.38 17.52 19.35
C SER A 269 11.72 16.83 20.67
N LEU A 270 13.02 16.79 20.98
CA LEU A 270 13.52 16.19 22.21
C LEU A 270 13.69 17.25 23.30
N HIS A 271 14.40 18.34 22.97
CA HIS A 271 14.59 19.50 23.85
C HIS A 271 14.69 20.81 23.03
N PRO A 272 14.29 21.96 23.57
CA PRO A 272 14.41 23.27 22.91
C PRO A 272 15.86 23.81 22.95
N GLY A 273 16.75 23.23 22.13
CA GLY A 273 18.18 23.60 22.12
C GLY A 273 19.02 22.78 21.13
N GLU A 274 18.55 22.62 19.90
CA GLU A 274 18.84 21.45 19.07
C GLU A 274 20.25 21.38 18.45
N LYS A 275 21.21 20.82 19.20
CA LYS A 275 22.40 20.07 18.74
C LYS A 275 23.09 19.38 19.92
N ILE A 276 23.55 18.14 19.70
CA ILE A 276 24.45 17.45 20.64
C ILE A 276 25.85 18.04 20.52
N TYR A 277 26.45 18.40 21.65
CA TYR A 277 27.82 18.86 21.77
C TYR A 277 28.81 17.69 21.96
N PRO A 278 30.10 17.86 21.60
CA PRO A 278 31.11 16.80 21.69
C PRO A 278 31.17 16.07 23.04
N HIS A 279 31.04 16.80 24.15
CA HIS A 279 31.16 16.27 25.51
C HIS A 279 29.93 15.47 25.97
N GLU A 280 28.81 15.58 25.26
CA GLU A 280 27.56 14.88 25.58
C GLU A 280 27.41 13.58 24.75
N LEU A 281 28.26 13.39 23.73
CA LEU A 281 28.11 12.34 22.71
C LEU A 281 27.98 10.93 23.32
N LEU A 282 28.79 10.62 24.33
CA LEU A 282 28.86 9.29 24.94
C LEU A 282 27.64 8.98 25.82
N ASP A 283 27.13 9.99 26.54
CA ASP A 283 25.92 9.87 27.34
C ASP A 283 24.70 9.66 26.43
N TRP A 284 24.61 10.46 25.35
CA TRP A 284 23.59 10.25 24.32
C TRP A 284 23.72 8.88 23.66
N GLU A 285 24.92 8.42 23.27
CA GLU A 285 25.13 7.08 22.70
C GLU A 285 24.60 5.94 23.60
N ALA A 286 24.58 6.12 24.93
CA ALA A 286 24.00 5.16 25.87
C ALA A 286 22.46 5.22 25.92
N GLU A 287 21.87 6.42 25.88
CA GLU A 287 20.40 6.62 25.97
C GLU A 287 19.67 6.48 24.62
N MET A 288 20.37 6.65 23.49
CA MET A 288 19.82 6.56 22.13
C MET A 288 18.88 5.39 21.84
N PRO A 289 19.14 4.11 22.24
CA PRO A 289 18.22 3.02 21.91
C PRO A 289 16.86 3.16 22.60
N GLU A 290 16.79 3.74 23.80
CA GLU A 290 15.52 4.00 24.50
C GLU A 290 14.80 5.19 23.87
N ILE A 291 15.54 6.26 23.58
CA ILE A 291 15.05 7.47 22.89
C ILE A 291 14.51 7.12 21.49
N GLU A 292 15.19 6.23 20.74
CA GLU A 292 14.72 5.78 19.43
C GLU A 292 13.42 4.97 19.52
N ILE A 293 13.27 4.08 20.52
CA ILE A 293 12.01 3.36 20.74
C ILE A 293 10.87 4.35 21.06
N MET A 294 11.11 5.33 21.93
CA MET A 294 10.11 6.36 22.26
C MET A 294 9.77 7.23 21.03
N ALA A 295 10.76 7.63 20.23
CA ALA A 295 10.54 8.43 19.03
C ALA A 295 9.82 7.65 17.91
N GLN A 296 10.06 6.34 17.78
CA GLN A 296 9.30 5.48 16.88
C GLN A 296 7.84 5.36 17.35
N ALA A 297 7.59 5.11 18.65
CA ALA A 297 6.25 5.05 19.22
C ALA A 297 5.48 6.38 19.10
N GLN A 298 6.12 7.51 19.37
CA GLN A 298 5.52 8.84 19.16
C GLN A 298 5.23 9.10 17.67
N TYR A 299 6.10 8.67 16.75
CA TYR A 299 5.85 8.82 15.32
C TYR A 299 4.62 8.02 14.87
N GLU A 300 4.52 6.75 15.29
CA GLU A 300 3.35 5.92 15.00
C GLU A 300 2.08 6.53 15.58
N ALA A 301 2.09 6.92 16.85
CA ALA A 301 0.99 7.63 17.51
C ALA A 301 0.64 8.95 16.80
N LEU A 302 1.61 9.73 16.31
CA LEU A 302 1.37 10.93 15.51
C LEU A 302 0.68 10.62 14.17
N THR A 303 1.03 9.52 13.50
CA THR A 303 0.37 9.12 12.25
C THR A 303 -1.06 8.62 12.49
N GLN A 304 -1.28 7.81 13.52
CA GLN A 304 -2.60 7.36 13.96
C GLN A 304 -3.47 8.54 14.42
N TRP A 305 -2.91 9.50 15.17
CA TRP A 305 -3.60 10.72 15.57
C TRP A 305 -4.01 11.57 14.36
N LYS A 306 -3.12 11.77 13.38
CA LYS A 306 -3.42 12.48 12.13
C LYS A 306 -4.51 11.78 11.31
N HIS A 307 -4.56 10.44 11.35
CA HIS A 307 -5.62 9.63 10.75
C HIS A 307 -6.97 9.79 11.49
N PHE A 308 -7.01 9.58 12.81
CA PHE A 308 -8.24 9.75 13.60
C PHE A 308 -8.77 11.19 13.60
N LYS A 309 -7.90 12.21 13.54
CA LYS A 309 -8.30 13.60 13.38
C LYS A 309 -8.95 13.90 12.01
N LYS A 310 -8.63 13.12 10.97
CA LYS A 310 -9.31 13.19 9.66
C LYS A 310 -10.70 12.55 9.70
N ILE A 311 -10.86 11.40 10.35
CA ILE A 311 -12.14 10.67 10.40
C ILE A 311 -13.09 11.27 11.44
N TRP A 312 -12.58 11.81 12.54
CA TRP A 312 -13.39 12.21 13.70
C TRP A 312 -12.96 13.56 14.29
N PRO A 313 -13.10 14.66 13.52
CA PRO A 313 -12.58 15.98 13.89
C PRO A 313 -13.21 16.55 15.17
N GLU A 314 -14.50 16.27 15.43
CA GLU A 314 -15.20 16.79 16.62
C GLU A 314 -14.55 16.29 17.92
N LYS A 315 -14.29 14.98 18.03
CA LYS A 315 -13.63 14.41 19.21
C LYS A 315 -12.15 14.76 19.24
N ALA A 316 -11.46 14.78 18.10
CA ALA A 316 -10.07 15.21 18.01
C ALA A 316 -9.84 16.70 18.36
N ASN A 317 -10.89 17.54 18.38
CA ASN A 317 -10.83 18.92 18.87
C ASN A 317 -11.03 19.04 20.39
N THR A 318 -11.66 18.06 21.04
CA THR A 318 -11.83 18.04 22.52
C THR A 318 -10.61 17.54 23.28
N ILE A 319 -9.64 16.92 22.59
CA ILE A 319 -8.41 16.40 23.18
C ILE A 319 -7.24 17.13 22.49
N GLN A 320 -6.48 17.89 23.27
CA GLN A 320 -5.27 18.57 22.81
C GLN A 320 -4.05 17.90 23.44
N PRO A 321 -3.48 16.85 22.81
CA PRO A 321 -2.18 16.36 23.20
C PRO A 321 -1.10 17.31 22.70
N ASP A 322 -0.03 17.52 23.48
CA ASP A 322 1.19 18.13 22.96
C ASP A 322 1.79 17.13 21.96
N LEU A 323 1.83 17.54 20.68
CA LEU A 323 2.14 16.64 19.56
C LEU A 323 3.65 16.38 19.44
N ASP A 324 4.44 17.41 19.68
CA ASP A 324 5.82 17.46 19.20
C ASP A 324 6.84 17.11 20.31
N ASP A 325 6.43 17.01 21.58
CA ASP A 325 7.30 16.82 22.75
C ASP A 325 7.45 15.33 23.12
N LEU A 326 8.67 14.80 22.98
CA LEU A 326 8.98 13.39 23.29
C LEU A 326 8.71 13.02 24.76
N GLN A 327 8.90 13.95 25.71
CA GLN A 327 8.62 13.70 27.14
C GLN A 327 7.12 13.58 27.43
N GLN A 328 6.26 13.91 26.47
CA GLN A 328 4.80 13.80 26.57
C GLN A 328 4.22 12.74 25.63
N SER A 329 5.06 11.91 25.02
CA SER A 329 4.68 10.76 24.18
C SER A 329 3.60 9.87 24.82
N GLU A 330 3.69 9.58 26.13
CA GLU A 330 2.64 8.84 26.87
C GLU A 330 1.24 9.48 26.74
N LYS A 331 1.15 10.81 26.80
CA LYS A 331 -0.14 11.53 26.70
C LYS A 331 -0.71 11.43 25.29
N LEU A 332 0.15 11.48 24.27
CA LEU A 332 -0.25 11.28 22.89
C LEU A 332 -0.73 9.84 22.65
N ILE A 333 -0.02 8.84 23.18
CA ILE A 333 -0.41 7.42 23.10
C ILE A 333 -1.77 7.21 23.77
N GLN A 334 -1.96 7.69 25.00
CA GLN A 334 -3.26 7.63 25.70
C GLN A 334 -4.38 8.36 24.93
N ALA A 335 -4.08 9.50 24.30
CA ALA A 335 -5.04 10.20 23.44
C ALA A 335 -5.45 9.35 22.22
N VAL A 336 -4.49 8.68 21.57
CA VAL A 336 -4.73 7.78 20.44
C VAL A 336 -5.50 6.52 20.87
N GLU A 337 -5.13 5.87 21.97
CA GLU A 337 -5.88 4.73 22.54
C GLU A 337 -7.34 5.13 22.82
N SER A 338 -7.57 6.32 23.37
CA SER A 338 -8.92 6.84 23.62
C SER A 338 -9.72 7.08 22.33
N MET A 339 -9.05 7.36 21.20
CA MET A 339 -9.66 7.46 19.88
C MET A 339 -9.92 6.07 19.29
N GLU A 340 -8.99 5.12 19.41
CA GLU A 340 -9.17 3.73 18.97
C GLU A 340 -10.37 3.05 19.65
N LEU A 341 -10.45 3.11 20.99
CA LEU A 341 -11.54 2.48 21.76
C LEU A 341 -12.90 3.03 21.34
N TRP A 342 -12.96 4.31 20.99
CA TRP A 342 -14.17 4.98 20.56
C TRP A 342 -14.48 4.76 19.07
N HIS A 343 -13.46 4.59 18.21
CA HIS A 343 -13.62 4.10 16.85
C HIS A 343 -14.23 2.70 16.86
N LYS A 344 -13.67 1.79 17.66
CA LYS A 344 -14.16 0.43 17.87
C LYS A 344 -15.60 0.41 18.43
N SER A 345 -15.94 1.34 19.32
CA SER A 345 -17.34 1.56 19.74
C SER A 345 -18.25 1.98 18.58
N LYS A 346 -17.80 2.83 17.65
CA LYS A 346 -18.60 3.25 16.48
C LYS A 346 -18.69 2.18 15.40
N GLU A 347 -17.69 1.31 15.29
CA GLU A 347 -17.75 0.08 14.47
C GLU A 347 -18.80 -0.89 15.02
N LEU A 348 -18.86 -1.08 16.34
CA LEU A 348 -19.89 -1.89 17.00
C LEU A 348 -21.30 -1.27 16.84
N ASP A 349 -21.47 0.03 17.13
CA ASP A 349 -22.75 0.74 16.91
C ASP A 349 -23.27 0.57 15.46
N PHE A 350 -22.36 0.60 14.48
CA PHE A 350 -22.67 0.40 13.06
C PHE A 350 -23.03 -1.07 12.75
N LEU A 351 -22.27 -2.03 13.27
CA LEU A 351 -22.53 -3.46 13.06
C LEU A 351 -23.83 -3.91 13.72
N ASP A 352 -24.17 -3.40 14.90
CA ASP A 352 -25.45 -3.67 15.58
C ASP A 352 -26.65 -3.17 14.74
N LEU A 353 -26.53 -1.99 14.11
CA LEU A 353 -27.54 -1.47 13.18
C LEU A 353 -27.62 -2.32 11.90
N VAL A 354 -26.49 -2.76 11.36
CA VAL A 354 -26.45 -3.66 10.20
C VAL A 354 -27.08 -5.01 10.54
N GLU A 355 -26.84 -5.59 11.72
CA GLU A 355 -27.46 -6.86 12.14
C GLU A 355 -28.96 -6.71 12.44
N LYS A 356 -29.38 -5.61 13.09
CA LYS A 356 -30.79 -5.23 13.29
C LYS A 356 -31.61 -5.21 12.00
N TRP A 357 -31.02 -4.79 10.87
CA TRP A 357 -31.72 -4.75 9.57
C TRP A 357 -31.50 -6.01 8.73
N LYS A 358 -30.32 -6.63 8.78
CA LYS A 358 -30.02 -7.92 8.14
C LYS A 358 -30.88 -9.06 8.70
N SER A 359 -31.15 -9.07 10.01
CA SER A 359 -32.05 -10.05 10.65
C SER A 359 -33.50 -9.95 10.16
N LYS A 360 -33.89 -8.84 9.53
CA LYS A 360 -35.18 -8.64 8.85
C LYS A 360 -35.13 -8.87 7.34
N GLY A 361 -34.04 -9.45 6.83
CA GLY A 361 -33.89 -9.85 5.43
C GLY A 361 -33.28 -8.82 4.47
N PHE A 362 -33.00 -7.58 4.91
CA PHE A 362 -32.46 -6.54 4.04
C PHE A 362 -30.99 -6.79 3.65
N ILE A 363 -30.65 -6.51 2.38
CA ILE A 363 -29.27 -6.63 1.88
C ILE A 363 -28.43 -5.42 2.32
N MET A 364 -27.56 -5.63 3.31
CA MET A 364 -26.68 -4.60 3.89
C MET A 364 -25.32 -4.45 3.18
N GLY A 365 -25.12 -5.08 2.01
CA GLY A 365 -23.83 -5.10 1.30
C GLY A 365 -23.26 -3.72 1.00
N TYR A 366 -24.10 -2.80 0.50
CA TYR A 366 -23.73 -1.41 0.22
C TYR A 366 -23.14 -0.69 1.43
N TRP A 367 -23.78 -0.80 2.60
CA TRP A 367 -23.30 -0.15 3.83
C TRP A 367 -21.97 -0.74 4.31
N LEU A 368 -21.77 -2.06 4.14
CA LEU A 368 -20.50 -2.76 4.42
C LEU A 368 -19.38 -2.48 3.40
N GLU A 369 -19.68 -1.78 2.31
CA GLU A 369 -18.68 -1.23 1.38
C GLU A 369 -18.39 0.23 1.74
N GLN A 370 -19.42 1.05 1.94
CA GLN A 370 -19.28 2.44 2.40
C GLN A 370 -18.53 2.55 3.74
N SER A 371 -18.71 1.62 4.68
CA SER A 371 -18.00 1.64 5.97
C SER A 371 -16.49 1.41 5.84
N LYS A 372 -16.00 0.90 4.70
CA LYS A 372 -14.56 0.77 4.38
C LYS A 372 -13.98 2.07 3.82
N GLU A 373 -14.82 2.93 3.24
CA GLU A 373 -14.43 4.23 2.70
C GLU A 373 -14.48 5.30 3.80
N SER A 374 -15.61 5.39 4.52
CA SER A 374 -15.76 6.23 5.71
C SER A 374 -16.85 5.74 6.66
N LEU A 375 -16.42 5.22 7.83
CA LEU A 375 -17.32 4.79 8.90
C LEU A 375 -18.25 5.90 9.41
N GLN A 376 -17.77 7.15 9.49
CA GLN A 376 -18.60 8.29 9.92
C GLN A 376 -19.79 8.50 8.98
N ASP A 377 -19.55 8.54 7.67
CA ASP A 377 -20.61 8.78 6.68
C ASP A 377 -21.54 7.57 6.57
N ALA A 378 -21.00 6.34 6.62
CA ALA A 378 -21.81 5.13 6.65
C ALA A 378 -22.75 5.09 7.87
N LEU A 379 -22.25 5.37 9.08
CA LEU A 379 -23.05 5.38 10.31
C LEU A 379 -24.08 6.52 10.35
N THR A 380 -23.71 7.74 9.93
CA THR A 380 -24.63 8.89 9.93
C THR A 380 -25.72 8.73 8.87
N ASN A 381 -25.39 8.25 7.67
CA ASN A 381 -26.41 8.01 6.64
C ASN A 381 -27.30 6.80 6.99
N LEU A 382 -26.75 5.72 7.56
CA LEU A 382 -27.55 4.58 8.01
C LEU A 382 -28.49 4.96 9.16
N THR A 383 -28.04 5.78 10.13
CA THR A 383 -28.91 6.25 11.22
C THR A 383 -30.00 7.22 10.74
N MET A 384 -29.73 8.10 9.76
CA MET A 384 -30.78 8.88 9.09
C MET A 384 -31.80 8.00 8.34
N LYS A 385 -31.36 6.86 7.80
CA LYS A 385 -32.22 5.88 7.11
C LYS A 385 -32.92 4.89 8.03
N ASP A 386 -32.65 4.88 9.33
CA ASP A 386 -33.25 3.94 10.29
C ASP A 386 -34.79 4.05 10.33
N GLU A 387 -35.33 5.28 10.22
CA GLU A 387 -36.78 5.51 10.02
C GLU A 387 -37.30 4.84 8.75
N GLU A 388 -36.59 4.96 7.62
CA GLU A 388 -37.05 4.47 6.31
C GLU A 388 -36.98 2.94 6.23
N TYR A 389 -35.95 2.31 6.83
CA TYR A 389 -35.93 0.86 7.04
C TYR A 389 -37.04 0.38 7.99
N SER A 390 -37.38 1.17 9.03
CA SER A 390 -38.52 0.84 9.91
C SER A 390 -39.86 0.90 9.16
N PHE A 391 -40.04 1.91 8.31
CA PHE A 391 -41.25 2.08 7.51
C PHE A 391 -41.37 0.99 6.43
N ALA A 392 -40.25 0.63 5.79
CA ALA A 392 -40.19 -0.51 4.87
C ALA A 392 -40.64 -1.82 5.54
N CYS A 393 -40.23 -2.08 6.80
CA CYS A 393 -40.74 -3.23 7.56
C CYS A 393 -42.25 -3.17 7.74
N THR A 394 -42.81 -2.02 8.15
CA THR A 394 -44.27 -1.92 8.34
C THR A 394 -45.08 -2.10 7.05
N ILE A 395 -44.47 -1.87 5.89
CA ILE A 395 -45.07 -2.15 4.57
C ILE A 395 -44.98 -3.65 4.24
N ILE A 396 -43.87 -4.31 4.56
CA ILE A 396 -43.72 -5.77 4.43
C ILE A 396 -44.68 -6.51 5.38
N ASP A 397 -44.78 -6.10 6.65
CA ASP A 397 -45.73 -6.65 7.63
C ASP A 397 -47.19 -6.50 7.13
N GLN A 398 -47.51 -5.36 6.51
CA GLN A 398 -48.82 -5.14 5.89
C GLN A 398 -49.02 -6.01 4.64
N TRP A 399 -47.98 -6.23 3.85
CA TRP A 399 -48.03 -7.07 2.65
C TRP A 399 -48.25 -8.54 3.02
N HIS A 400 -47.52 -9.09 4.00
CA HIS A 400 -47.77 -10.45 4.54
C HIS A 400 -49.16 -10.61 5.17
N SER A 401 -49.83 -9.52 5.56
CA SER A 401 -51.18 -9.55 6.13
C SER A 401 -52.31 -9.60 5.09
N LEU A 402 -52.01 -9.45 3.79
CA LEU A 402 -53.01 -9.36 2.72
C LEU A 402 -53.11 -10.63 1.87
N ASP A 403 -54.35 -10.95 1.50
CA ASP A 403 -54.69 -12.05 0.60
C ASP A 403 -54.57 -11.62 -0.87
N PHE A 404 -53.60 -12.20 -1.56
CA PHE A 404 -53.32 -12.01 -3.00
C PHE A 404 -53.85 -13.15 -3.89
N SER A 405 -54.59 -14.13 -3.36
CA SER A 405 -54.95 -15.39 -4.05
C SER A 405 -55.68 -15.21 -5.39
N VAL A 406 -56.50 -14.15 -5.52
CA VAL A 406 -57.24 -13.81 -6.75
C VAL A 406 -56.41 -12.93 -7.72
N SER A 407 -55.34 -12.30 -7.25
CA SER A 407 -54.52 -11.35 -8.01
C SER A 407 -53.08 -11.84 -8.12
N ILE A 408 -52.85 -12.87 -8.95
CA ILE A 408 -51.51 -13.36 -9.29
C ILE A 408 -50.83 -12.39 -10.28
N ASN A 409 -50.57 -11.17 -9.81
CA ASN A 409 -49.80 -10.16 -10.53
C ASN A 409 -48.32 -10.32 -10.13
N HIS A 410 -47.44 -10.57 -11.11
CA HIS A 410 -46.01 -10.77 -10.90
C HIS A 410 -45.37 -9.61 -10.10
N ASP A 411 -45.77 -8.39 -10.46
CA ASP A 411 -45.42 -7.09 -9.89
C ASP A 411 -45.50 -7.06 -8.36
N LEU A 412 -46.47 -7.77 -7.76
CA LEU A 412 -46.71 -7.75 -6.31
C LEU A 412 -45.73 -8.64 -5.54
N VAL A 413 -45.18 -9.67 -6.17
CA VAL A 413 -44.10 -10.53 -5.61
C VAL A 413 -42.73 -9.90 -5.88
N GLU A 414 -42.59 -9.16 -6.98
CA GLU A 414 -41.41 -8.32 -7.23
C GLU A 414 -41.28 -7.21 -6.19
N ILE A 415 -42.38 -6.61 -5.71
CA ILE A 415 -42.33 -5.51 -4.72
C ILE A 415 -41.62 -5.89 -3.41
N GLU A 416 -41.86 -7.09 -2.84
CA GLU A 416 -41.13 -7.53 -1.64
C GLU A 416 -39.62 -7.64 -1.92
N ASN A 417 -39.26 -8.25 -3.05
CA ASN A 417 -37.87 -8.39 -3.48
C ASN A 417 -37.21 -7.02 -3.73
N VAL A 418 -37.91 -6.08 -4.36
CA VAL A 418 -37.43 -4.70 -4.59
C VAL A 418 -37.18 -3.98 -3.26
N ILE A 419 -38.06 -4.11 -2.27
CA ILE A 419 -37.86 -3.47 -0.95
C ILE A 419 -36.65 -4.09 -0.21
N LEU A 420 -36.47 -5.41 -0.25
CA LEU A 420 -35.38 -6.09 0.46
C LEU A 420 -34.01 -5.95 -0.21
N GLN A 421 -33.96 -5.80 -1.55
CA GLN A 421 -32.73 -5.68 -2.33
C GLN A 421 -32.26 -4.22 -2.55
N SER A 422 -33.15 -3.23 -2.42
CA SER A 422 -32.81 -1.82 -2.60
C SER A 422 -32.56 -1.09 -1.27
N ILE A 423 -31.91 0.08 -1.33
CA ILE A 423 -31.90 1.04 -0.22
C ILE A 423 -33.29 1.72 -0.21
N PRO A 424 -34.02 1.73 0.91
CA PRO A 424 -35.34 2.33 0.95
C PRO A 424 -35.32 3.84 0.62
N ASP A 425 -36.20 4.24 -0.31
CA ASP A 425 -36.60 5.62 -0.57
C ASP A 425 -38.04 5.81 -0.12
N ARG A 426 -38.23 6.72 0.86
CA ARG A 426 -39.51 7.20 1.36
C ARG A 426 -40.54 7.51 0.25
N LYS A 427 -40.13 7.98 -0.94
CA LYS A 427 -41.06 8.21 -2.06
C LYS A 427 -41.62 6.91 -2.63
N LEU A 428 -40.75 5.94 -2.94
CA LEU A 428 -41.15 4.64 -3.46
C LEU A 428 -41.99 3.86 -2.44
N LEU A 429 -41.58 3.90 -1.17
CA LEU A 429 -42.36 3.31 -0.06
C LEU A 429 -43.78 3.89 0.03
N LEU A 430 -43.94 5.21 -0.10
CA LEU A 430 -45.25 5.86 -0.10
C LEU A 430 -46.10 5.54 -1.34
N GLU A 431 -45.48 5.24 -2.49
CA GLU A 431 -46.21 4.76 -3.68
C GLU A 431 -46.67 3.31 -3.49
N ILE A 432 -45.80 2.43 -2.98
CA ILE A 432 -46.12 1.04 -2.67
C ILE A 432 -47.22 0.96 -1.61
N GLN A 433 -47.16 1.78 -0.55
CA GLN A 433 -48.21 1.86 0.46
C GLN A 433 -49.58 2.23 -0.17
N LYS A 434 -49.62 3.18 -1.13
CA LYS A 434 -50.86 3.53 -1.83
C LYS A 434 -51.40 2.37 -2.67
N LYS A 435 -50.54 1.65 -3.41
CA LYS A 435 -50.92 0.47 -4.19
C LYS A 435 -51.46 -0.63 -3.27
N LEU A 436 -50.81 -0.87 -2.14
CA LEU A 436 -51.20 -1.82 -1.10
C LEU A 436 -52.54 -1.43 -0.45
N GLU A 437 -52.77 -0.15 -0.15
CA GLU A 437 -54.06 0.35 0.33
C GLU A 437 -55.19 0.17 -0.70
N ILE A 438 -54.93 0.41 -1.98
CA ILE A 438 -55.90 0.21 -3.07
C ILE A 438 -56.25 -1.28 -3.19
N HIS A 439 -55.24 -2.16 -3.12
CA HIS A 439 -55.42 -3.60 -3.12
C HIS A 439 -56.23 -4.08 -1.92
N ALA A 440 -55.87 -3.69 -0.69
CA ALA A 440 -56.63 -3.99 0.53
C ALA A 440 -58.10 -3.55 0.43
N LYS A 441 -58.36 -2.35 -0.12
CA LYS A 441 -59.72 -1.85 -0.39
C LYS A 441 -60.45 -2.71 -1.44
N ARG A 442 -59.77 -3.18 -2.49
CA ARG A 442 -60.31 -4.14 -3.48
C ARG A 442 -60.64 -5.49 -2.83
N THR A 443 -59.73 -6.08 -2.08
CA THR A 443 -59.89 -7.35 -1.34
C THR A 443 -61.07 -7.30 -0.38
N ILE A 444 -61.22 -6.21 0.39
CA ILE A 444 -62.38 -6.01 1.29
C ILE A 444 -63.70 -5.86 0.52
N ARG A 445 -63.71 -5.14 -0.63
CA ARG A 445 -64.91 -5.05 -1.49
C ARG A 445 -65.27 -6.41 -2.08
N HIS A 446 -64.28 -7.16 -2.57
CA HIS A 446 -64.47 -8.47 -3.19
C HIS A 446 -65.02 -9.49 -2.19
N ARG A 447 -64.45 -9.56 -0.98
CA ARG A 447 -64.97 -10.42 0.08
C ARG A 447 -66.42 -10.10 0.44
N LYS A 448 -66.79 -8.81 0.50
CA LYS A 448 -68.18 -8.37 0.72
C LYS A 448 -69.13 -8.75 -0.42
N LEU A 449 -68.67 -8.74 -1.67
CA LEU A 449 -69.44 -9.21 -2.83
C LEU A 449 -69.69 -10.72 -2.72
N LEU A 450 -68.66 -11.52 -2.48
CA LEU A 450 -68.77 -12.97 -2.31
C LEU A 450 -69.67 -13.35 -1.12
N GLU A 451 -69.57 -12.64 0.01
CA GLU A 451 -70.51 -12.82 1.11
C GLU A 451 -71.96 -12.43 0.74
N ALA A 452 -72.16 -11.43 -0.11
CA ALA A 452 -73.49 -11.05 -0.60
C ALA A 452 -74.06 -12.14 -1.52
N GLU A 453 -73.26 -12.68 -2.43
CA GLU A 453 -73.65 -13.83 -3.26
C GLU A 453 -74.02 -15.05 -2.40
N TRP A 454 -73.18 -15.40 -1.41
CA TRP A 454 -73.45 -16.47 -0.45
C TRP A 454 -74.75 -16.24 0.33
N ARG A 455 -75.03 -14.99 0.76
CA ARG A 455 -76.33 -14.63 1.36
C ARG A 455 -77.50 -14.83 0.37
N THR A 456 -77.33 -14.58 -0.93
CA THR A 456 -78.39 -14.88 -1.93
C THR A 456 -78.57 -16.37 -2.16
N LEU A 457 -77.50 -17.18 -2.13
CA LEU A 457 -77.60 -18.64 -2.24
C LEU A 457 -78.28 -19.24 -1.01
N LYS A 458 -77.92 -18.77 0.20
CA LYS A 458 -78.56 -19.16 1.46
C LYS A 458 -80.06 -18.85 1.46
N THR A 459 -80.45 -17.65 1.04
CA THR A 459 -81.87 -17.21 1.03
C THR A 459 -82.70 -17.85 -0.08
N LYS A 460 -82.13 -18.14 -1.26
CA LYS A 460 -82.84 -18.79 -2.38
C LYS A 460 -82.93 -20.32 -2.25
N PHE A 461 -81.94 -20.96 -1.64
CA PHE A 461 -81.79 -22.43 -1.66
C PHE A 461 -81.62 -23.10 -0.28
N GLY A 462 -81.69 -22.34 0.83
CA GLY A 462 -81.79 -22.91 2.18
C GLY A 462 -80.50 -23.53 2.74
N MET A 463 -79.33 -23.01 2.35
CA MET A 463 -78.03 -23.57 2.74
C MET A 463 -77.70 -23.40 4.23
N ALA A 464 -76.90 -24.35 4.75
CA ALA A 464 -76.40 -24.33 6.12
C ALA A 464 -75.39 -23.19 6.37
N GLU A 465 -75.10 -22.91 7.64
CA GLU A 465 -74.10 -21.90 8.02
C GLU A 465 -72.69 -22.47 7.96
N THR A 466 -71.80 -21.72 7.33
CA THR A 466 -70.37 -22.02 7.14
C THR A 466 -69.54 -20.83 7.58
N ASP A 467 -68.37 -21.09 8.19
CA ASP A 467 -67.44 -20.05 8.64
C ASP A 467 -66.76 -19.37 7.43
N THR A 468 -67.42 -18.40 6.81
CA THR A 468 -66.91 -17.68 5.62
C THR A 468 -65.60 -16.92 5.87
N HIS A 469 -65.15 -16.81 7.11
CA HIS A 469 -63.87 -16.19 7.48
C HIS A 469 -62.65 -17.11 7.34
N ARG A 470 -62.83 -18.43 7.14
CA ARG A 470 -61.70 -19.38 7.03
C ARG A 470 -61.11 -19.51 5.63
N PHE A 471 -61.84 -19.08 4.61
CA PHE A 471 -61.43 -19.18 3.20
C PHE A 471 -60.60 -17.96 2.78
N ASP A 472 -59.57 -18.17 1.97
CA ASP A 472 -59.02 -17.12 1.13
C ASP A 472 -60.02 -16.75 0.02
N LEU A 473 -59.88 -15.58 -0.61
CA LEU A 473 -60.82 -15.07 -1.60
C LEU A 473 -61.01 -16.06 -2.76
N ALA A 474 -59.94 -16.64 -3.30
CA ALA A 474 -60.02 -17.60 -4.40
C ALA A 474 -60.69 -18.93 -3.97
N GLU A 475 -60.46 -19.40 -2.73
CA GLU A 475 -61.18 -20.54 -2.19
C GLU A 475 -62.68 -20.25 -2.02
N PHE A 476 -63.02 -19.03 -1.63
CA PHE A 476 -64.42 -18.61 -1.44
C PHE A 476 -65.16 -18.48 -2.79
N GLU A 477 -64.49 -17.98 -3.85
CA GLU A 477 -64.99 -18.04 -5.23
C GLU A 477 -65.21 -19.48 -5.71
N ALA A 478 -64.24 -20.36 -5.49
CA ALA A 478 -64.33 -21.78 -5.85
C ALA A 478 -65.49 -22.47 -5.11
N PHE A 479 -65.68 -22.17 -3.83
CA PHE A 479 -66.80 -22.67 -3.03
C PHE A 479 -68.15 -22.17 -3.53
N ILE A 480 -68.29 -20.87 -3.83
CA ILE A 480 -69.54 -20.28 -4.33
C ILE A 480 -69.90 -20.84 -5.71
N SER A 481 -68.94 -20.87 -6.65
CA SER A 481 -69.16 -21.36 -8.02
C SER A 481 -69.53 -22.85 -8.07
N GLN A 482 -68.90 -23.71 -7.27
CA GLN A 482 -69.28 -25.13 -7.16
C GLN A 482 -70.73 -25.30 -6.69
N ASN A 483 -71.15 -24.53 -5.68
CA ASN A 483 -72.54 -24.55 -5.20
C ASN A 483 -73.54 -24.04 -6.26
N GLN A 484 -73.19 -23.02 -7.05
CA GLN A 484 -74.03 -22.54 -8.16
C GLN A 484 -74.21 -23.60 -9.26
N ILE A 485 -73.15 -24.34 -9.61
CA ILE A 485 -73.17 -25.38 -10.65
C ILE A 485 -74.12 -26.53 -10.27
N LEU A 486 -74.09 -26.97 -9.00
CA LEU A 486 -74.96 -28.05 -8.51
C LEU A 486 -76.45 -27.69 -8.60
N MET A 487 -76.82 -26.45 -8.28
CA MET A 487 -78.23 -26.02 -8.29
C MET A 487 -78.82 -25.91 -9.71
N ASN A 488 -78.03 -25.49 -10.70
CA ASN A 488 -78.52 -25.30 -12.07
C ASN A 488 -79.07 -26.59 -12.71
N GLN A 489 -78.51 -27.76 -12.37
CA GLN A 489 -78.87 -29.05 -12.96
C GLN A 489 -80.33 -29.46 -12.66
N ASN A 490 -80.85 -29.11 -11.49
CA ASN A 490 -82.21 -29.47 -11.06
C ASN A 490 -83.32 -28.71 -11.82
N SER A 491 -82.99 -27.56 -12.43
CA SER A 491 -83.98 -26.65 -13.05
C SER A 491 -84.53 -27.09 -14.42
N GLY A 492 -84.05 -28.21 -14.97
CA GLY A 492 -84.39 -28.67 -16.32
C GLY A 492 -85.79 -29.30 -16.45
N ILE A 493 -86.31 -29.91 -15.37
CA ILE A 493 -87.49 -30.79 -15.42
C ILE A 493 -88.78 -29.98 -15.64
N ASP A 494 -88.95 -28.86 -14.94
CA ASP A 494 -90.17 -28.04 -14.99
C ASP A 494 -90.37 -27.30 -16.32
N ARG A 495 -89.30 -27.14 -17.12
CA ARG A 495 -89.40 -26.51 -18.45
C ARG A 495 -90.13 -27.37 -19.47
N LEU A 496 -90.24 -28.69 -19.25
CA LEU A 496 -90.90 -29.61 -20.18
C LEU A 496 -92.42 -29.71 -19.94
N SER A 497 -92.87 -29.77 -18.68
CA SER A 497 -94.31 -29.74 -18.34
C SER A 497 -94.97 -28.43 -18.82
N LEU A 498 -94.33 -27.29 -18.56
CA LEU A 498 -94.76 -25.97 -19.08
C LEU A 498 -94.89 -25.92 -20.61
N ARG A 499 -94.12 -26.72 -21.35
CA ARG A 499 -94.20 -26.81 -22.81
C ARG A 499 -95.36 -27.70 -23.29
N ILE A 500 -95.70 -28.75 -22.55
CA ILE A 500 -96.85 -29.61 -22.84
C ILE A 500 -98.15 -28.87 -22.58
N LEU A 501 -98.25 -28.16 -21.44
CA LEU A 501 -99.43 -27.35 -21.10
C LEU A 501 -99.76 -26.30 -22.16
N LYS A 502 -98.76 -25.57 -22.67
CA LYS A 502 -98.94 -24.61 -23.78
C LYS A 502 -99.45 -25.25 -25.07
N LEU A 503 -99.01 -26.46 -25.41
CA LEU A 503 -99.50 -27.16 -26.60
C LEU A 503 -100.95 -27.67 -26.43
N ILE A 504 -101.37 -28.00 -25.21
CA ILE A 504 -102.78 -28.31 -24.88
C ILE A 504 -103.63 -27.03 -25.01
N GLU A 505 -103.12 -25.88 -24.56
CA GLU A 505 -103.76 -24.57 -24.74
C GLU A 505 -103.90 -24.22 -26.23
N GLU A 506 -102.85 -24.37 -27.04
CA GLU A 506 -102.88 -24.20 -28.50
C GLU A 506 -103.96 -25.06 -29.19
N TRP A 507 -104.14 -26.33 -28.77
CA TRP A 507 -105.19 -27.19 -29.32
C TRP A 507 -106.59 -26.75 -28.91
N SER A 508 -106.77 -26.22 -27.69
CA SER A 508 -108.04 -25.63 -27.26
C SER A 508 -108.42 -24.40 -28.11
N LEU A 509 -107.44 -23.58 -28.49
CA LEU A 509 -107.62 -22.42 -29.36
C LEU A 509 -107.94 -22.81 -30.82
N GLN A 510 -107.41 -23.94 -31.29
CA GLN A 510 -107.82 -24.58 -32.56
C GLN A 510 -109.26 -25.14 -32.51
N GLY A 511 -109.88 -25.19 -31.32
CA GLY A 511 -111.25 -25.65 -31.11
C GLY A 511 -111.39 -27.12 -30.74
N PHE A 512 -110.28 -27.85 -30.51
CA PHE A 512 -110.35 -29.20 -29.96
C PHE A 512 -110.84 -29.16 -28.50
N ASN A 513 -111.65 -30.12 -28.10
CA ASN A 513 -112.09 -30.29 -26.73
C ASN A 513 -110.98 -30.97 -25.91
N THR A 514 -110.19 -30.17 -25.19
CA THR A 514 -109.02 -30.65 -24.43
C THR A 514 -109.31 -30.99 -22.96
N ASP A 515 -110.57 -31.03 -22.53
CA ASP A 515 -110.94 -31.29 -21.12
C ASP A 515 -110.40 -32.65 -20.61
N GLY A 516 -110.36 -33.68 -21.46
CA GLY A 516 -109.73 -34.96 -21.16
C GLY A 516 -108.23 -34.83 -20.85
N LEU A 517 -107.47 -34.14 -21.71
CA LEU A 517 -106.04 -33.90 -21.52
C LEU A 517 -105.75 -33.02 -20.30
N GLN A 518 -106.58 -32.00 -20.04
CA GLN A 518 -106.45 -31.14 -18.87
C GLN A 518 -106.79 -31.86 -17.55
N LYS A 519 -107.56 -32.95 -17.60
CA LYS A 519 -107.77 -33.86 -16.47
C LYS A 519 -106.58 -34.80 -16.28
N MET A 520 -106.09 -35.44 -17.35
CA MET A 520 -104.87 -36.27 -17.29
C MET A 520 -103.68 -35.48 -16.72
N ALA A 521 -103.43 -34.26 -17.20
CA ALA A 521 -102.36 -33.38 -16.70
C ALA A 521 -102.47 -32.98 -15.21
N LYS A 522 -103.61 -33.23 -14.54
CA LYS A 522 -103.81 -32.97 -13.11
C LYS A 522 -103.74 -34.23 -12.24
N PHE A 523 -103.81 -35.42 -12.84
CA PHE A 523 -103.79 -36.69 -12.12
C PHE A 523 -102.51 -37.51 -12.38
N ASP A 524 -102.01 -37.54 -13.63
CA ASP A 524 -100.73 -38.16 -13.98
C ASP A 524 -100.04 -37.45 -15.16
N ASP A 525 -99.08 -36.58 -14.84
CA ASP A 525 -98.21 -35.91 -15.82
C ASP A 525 -97.17 -36.88 -16.42
N ALA A 526 -96.81 -37.98 -15.74
CA ALA A 526 -95.87 -38.96 -16.28
C ALA A 526 -96.50 -39.81 -17.40
N GLU A 527 -97.73 -40.30 -17.20
CA GLU A 527 -98.49 -40.98 -18.26
C GLU A 527 -98.84 -40.00 -19.39
N LEU A 528 -99.26 -38.78 -19.08
CA LEU A 528 -99.49 -37.73 -20.08
C LEU A 528 -98.25 -37.53 -20.96
N ARG A 529 -97.06 -37.31 -20.36
CA ARG A 529 -95.78 -37.14 -21.09
C ARG A 529 -95.46 -38.32 -22.00
N ALA A 530 -95.77 -39.55 -21.59
CA ALA A 530 -95.55 -40.76 -22.39
C ALA A 530 -96.50 -40.87 -23.59
N GLN A 531 -97.79 -40.55 -23.41
CA GLN A 531 -98.79 -40.64 -24.48
C GLN A 531 -98.78 -39.42 -25.42
N PHE A 532 -98.35 -38.25 -24.95
CA PHE A 532 -98.41 -36.97 -25.67
C PHE A 532 -97.81 -36.96 -27.09
N PRO A 533 -96.66 -37.62 -27.39
CA PRO A 533 -96.13 -37.68 -28.76
C PRO A 533 -97.06 -38.39 -29.75
N SER A 534 -97.79 -39.42 -29.28
CA SER A 534 -98.77 -40.16 -30.10
C SER A 534 -99.98 -39.29 -30.40
N ILE A 535 -100.54 -38.64 -29.38
CA ILE A 535 -101.69 -37.72 -29.48
C ILE A 535 -101.35 -36.56 -30.42
N LYS A 536 -100.15 -35.96 -30.28
CA LYS A 536 -99.67 -34.91 -31.19
C LYS A 536 -99.58 -35.36 -32.65
N SER A 537 -99.16 -36.60 -32.91
CA SER A 537 -99.12 -37.14 -34.28
C SER A 537 -100.53 -37.36 -34.85
N GLN A 538 -101.50 -37.75 -34.02
CA GLN A 538 -102.89 -37.95 -34.42
C GLN A 538 -103.60 -36.63 -34.73
N VAL A 539 -103.38 -35.58 -33.91
CA VAL A 539 -103.90 -34.22 -34.18
C VAL A 539 -103.38 -33.68 -35.53
N GLN A 540 -102.10 -33.91 -35.86
CA GLN A 540 -101.55 -33.56 -37.18
C GLN A 540 -102.20 -34.36 -38.33
N ARG A 541 -102.52 -35.64 -38.10
CA ARG A 541 -103.17 -36.54 -39.08
C ARG A 541 -104.69 -36.41 -39.16
N HIS A 542 -105.33 -35.62 -38.29
CA HIS A 542 -106.78 -35.40 -38.23
C HIS A 542 -107.42 -35.14 -39.62
N HIS A 543 -106.74 -34.37 -40.47
CA HIS A 543 -107.20 -34.06 -41.83
C HIS A 543 -107.32 -35.29 -42.76
N LEU A 544 -106.51 -36.34 -42.54
CA LEU A 544 -106.60 -37.62 -43.26
C LEU A 544 -107.74 -38.48 -42.72
N LEU A 545 -107.91 -38.54 -41.40
CA LEU A 545 -109.02 -39.23 -40.75
C LEU A 545 -110.37 -38.66 -41.24
N ARG A 546 -110.51 -37.33 -41.24
CA ARG A 546 -111.69 -36.63 -41.75
C ARG A 546 -111.97 -36.94 -43.23
N LYS A 547 -110.94 -37.02 -44.08
CA LYS A 547 -111.08 -37.43 -45.50
C LYS A 547 -111.55 -38.88 -45.67
N ARG A 548 -111.23 -39.78 -44.73
CA ARG A 548 -111.69 -41.18 -44.74
C ARG A 548 -113.13 -41.30 -44.23
N LEU A 549 -113.49 -40.52 -43.21
CA LEU A 549 -114.85 -40.45 -42.68
C LEU A 549 -115.83 -39.81 -43.67
N SER A 550 -115.42 -38.79 -44.44
CA SER A 550 -116.28 -38.12 -45.43
C SER A 550 -116.65 -38.97 -46.66
N VAL A 551 -116.20 -40.23 -46.75
CA VAL A 551 -116.55 -41.19 -47.80
C VAL A 551 -117.67 -42.15 -47.33
N LEU A 552 -118.00 -42.16 -46.04
CA LEU A 552 -119.04 -43.03 -45.49
C LEU A 552 -120.46 -42.45 -45.69
N PRO A 553 -121.49 -43.29 -45.94
CA PRO A 553 -122.84 -42.84 -46.24
C PRO A 553 -123.63 -42.47 -44.98
N TRP A 554 -123.32 -41.32 -44.39
CA TRP A 554 -123.89 -40.85 -43.11
C TRP A 554 -125.41 -40.65 -43.10
N ASN A 555 -126.04 -40.44 -44.27
CA ASN A 555 -127.48 -40.27 -44.46
C ASN A 555 -128.33 -41.45 -43.92
N ARG A 556 -127.68 -42.59 -43.62
CA ARG A 556 -128.29 -43.80 -43.06
C ARG A 556 -128.39 -43.80 -41.53
N SER A 557 -127.66 -42.92 -40.82
CA SER A 557 -127.77 -42.79 -39.35
C SER A 557 -127.29 -41.43 -38.81
N GLU A 558 -128.25 -40.60 -38.40
CA GLU A 558 -128.00 -39.30 -37.76
C GLU A 558 -127.20 -39.42 -36.45
N LYS A 559 -127.60 -40.33 -35.55
CA LYS A 559 -126.98 -40.48 -34.22
C LYS A 559 -125.50 -40.85 -34.26
N LEU A 560 -125.09 -41.80 -35.11
CA LEU A 560 -123.68 -42.18 -35.25
C LEU A 560 -122.86 -41.05 -35.89
N PHE A 561 -123.46 -40.22 -36.74
CA PHE A 561 -122.79 -39.02 -37.26
C PHE A 561 -122.56 -38.00 -36.14
N GLU A 562 -123.56 -37.71 -35.30
CA GLU A 562 -123.43 -36.81 -34.15
C GLU A 562 -122.38 -37.32 -33.15
N GLU A 563 -122.45 -38.59 -32.73
CA GLU A 563 -121.49 -39.21 -31.81
C GLU A 563 -120.04 -39.13 -32.35
N ILE A 564 -119.82 -39.52 -33.61
CA ILE A 564 -118.48 -39.48 -34.22
C ILE A 564 -118.01 -38.04 -34.44
N ASN A 565 -118.91 -37.09 -34.71
CA ASN A 565 -118.57 -35.67 -34.86
C ASN A 565 -118.19 -35.00 -33.51
N ASP A 566 -118.71 -35.50 -32.39
CA ASP A 566 -118.31 -35.13 -31.03
C ASP A 566 -117.04 -35.84 -30.54
N GLU A 567 -116.78 -37.08 -30.97
CA GLU A 567 -115.49 -37.73 -30.73
C GLU A 567 -114.36 -37.11 -31.56
N LEU A 568 -114.65 -36.67 -32.80
CA LEU A 568 -113.68 -36.03 -33.70
C LEU A 568 -113.11 -34.71 -33.13
N GLN A 569 -113.85 -34.06 -32.23
CA GLN A 569 -113.40 -32.87 -31.49
C GLN A 569 -112.38 -33.21 -30.38
N ARG A 570 -112.22 -34.48 -29.98
CA ARG A 570 -111.41 -34.89 -28.81
C ARG A 570 -110.06 -35.48 -29.25
N PRO A 571 -108.92 -34.83 -28.97
CA PRO A 571 -107.62 -35.23 -29.50
C PRO A 571 -107.18 -36.62 -29.02
N GLU A 572 -107.59 -37.05 -27.82
CA GLU A 572 -107.28 -38.38 -27.27
C GLU A 572 -108.05 -39.52 -27.97
N ARG A 573 -109.25 -39.25 -28.52
CA ARG A 573 -110.09 -40.28 -29.18
C ARG A 573 -109.81 -40.47 -30.67
N LEU A 574 -109.00 -39.62 -31.30
CA LEU A 574 -108.65 -39.75 -32.72
C LEU A 574 -108.06 -41.13 -33.07
N SER A 575 -107.27 -41.71 -32.15
CA SER A 575 -106.79 -43.10 -32.20
C SER A 575 -107.91 -44.13 -32.36
N TYR A 576 -108.94 -44.04 -31.53
CA TYR A 576 -110.06 -44.96 -31.43
C TYR A 576 -110.95 -44.91 -32.68
N ILE A 577 -111.19 -43.71 -33.22
CA ILE A 577 -111.97 -43.50 -34.45
C ILE A 577 -111.23 -44.10 -35.67
N GLU A 578 -109.90 -43.94 -35.77
CA GLU A 578 -109.13 -44.52 -36.88
C GLU A 578 -109.14 -46.06 -36.88
N LEU A 579 -109.15 -46.69 -35.69
CA LEU A 579 -109.26 -48.14 -35.53
C LEU A 579 -110.67 -48.65 -35.86
N ASN A 580 -111.72 -47.97 -35.40
CA ASN A 580 -113.11 -48.39 -35.57
C ASN A 580 -113.75 -48.04 -36.93
N LEU A 581 -113.05 -47.33 -37.81
CA LEU A 581 -113.58 -46.89 -39.11
C LEU A 581 -114.19 -48.02 -39.97
N LYS A 582 -113.67 -49.25 -39.87
CA LYS A 582 -114.23 -50.44 -40.52
C LYS A 582 -115.57 -50.89 -39.92
N ASN A 583 -115.75 -50.71 -38.62
CA ASN A 583 -116.96 -51.10 -37.89
C ASN A 583 -118.11 -50.14 -38.23
N TYR A 584 -117.84 -48.83 -38.21
CA TYR A 584 -118.81 -47.81 -38.63
C TYR A 584 -119.28 -48.02 -40.09
N ALA A 585 -118.36 -48.36 -41.00
CA ALA A 585 -118.71 -48.70 -42.39
C ALA A 585 -119.64 -49.93 -42.49
N LEU A 586 -119.49 -50.90 -41.59
CA LEU A 586 -120.28 -52.15 -41.53
C LEU A 586 -121.62 -51.98 -40.79
N GLU A 587 -121.75 -50.96 -39.95
CA GLU A 587 -123.01 -50.56 -39.30
C GLU A 587 -123.86 -49.72 -40.26
N LEU A 588 -123.25 -48.72 -40.92
CA LEU A 588 -123.87 -47.95 -42.00
C LEU A 588 -124.31 -48.85 -43.18
N SER A 589 -123.62 -49.95 -43.46
CA SER A 589 -124.03 -50.87 -44.54
C SER A 589 -125.30 -51.67 -44.23
N LYS A 590 -125.73 -51.76 -42.97
CA LYS A 590 -126.92 -52.54 -42.52
C LYS A 590 -128.21 -51.71 -42.47
N LEU A 591 -128.11 -50.39 -42.53
CA LEU A 591 -129.23 -49.47 -42.38
C LEU A 591 -129.80 -49.06 -43.74
N PRO A 592 -131.13 -48.85 -43.85
CA PRO A 592 -131.77 -48.41 -45.09
C PRO A 592 -131.36 -46.98 -45.44
N GLU A 593 -131.54 -46.62 -46.71
CA GLU A 593 -131.26 -45.28 -47.22
C GLU A 593 -132.46 -44.35 -47.04
N ASN A 594 -132.17 -43.07 -46.77
CA ASN A 594 -133.15 -42.00 -46.72
C ASN A 594 -132.83 -41.04 -47.88
N ASP A 595 -133.83 -40.69 -48.69
CA ASP A 595 -133.68 -39.90 -49.94
C ASP A 595 -133.43 -38.39 -49.72
N VAL A 596 -132.68 -38.03 -48.67
CA VAL A 596 -132.34 -36.64 -48.32
C VAL A 596 -130.87 -36.39 -48.61
N GLU A 597 -130.58 -35.74 -49.75
CA GLU A 597 -129.24 -35.24 -50.09
C GLU A 597 -128.87 -33.95 -49.32
N GLU A 598 -128.88 -34.01 -47.99
CA GLU A 598 -128.24 -33.00 -47.15
C GLU A 598 -126.74 -33.32 -47.01
N SER A 599 -125.89 -32.53 -47.66
CA SER A 599 -124.43 -32.68 -47.58
C SER A 599 -123.88 -32.21 -46.22
N ARG A 600 -124.05 -33.04 -45.19
CA ARG A 600 -123.61 -32.76 -43.82
C ARG A 600 -122.08 -32.81 -43.69
N ASP A 601 -121.50 -31.69 -43.27
CA ASP A 601 -120.06 -31.47 -43.28
C ASP A 601 -119.44 -31.73 -41.89
N LEU A 602 -118.52 -32.70 -41.79
CA LEU A 602 -117.85 -33.08 -40.54
C LEU A 602 -117.14 -31.90 -39.86
N TRP A 603 -116.95 -31.94 -38.54
CA TRP A 603 -116.23 -30.90 -37.80
C TRP A 603 -114.81 -30.62 -38.36
N ARG A 604 -114.35 -29.37 -38.21
CA ARG A 604 -113.04 -28.88 -38.68
C ARG A 604 -112.41 -28.00 -37.59
N PRO A 605 -111.12 -28.19 -37.23
CA PRO A 605 -110.43 -27.24 -36.36
C PRO A 605 -110.31 -25.88 -37.06
N LYS A 606 -110.35 -24.81 -36.26
CA LYS A 606 -110.23 -23.43 -36.74
C LYS A 606 -108.77 -23.16 -37.14
N PRO A 607 -108.50 -22.55 -38.32
CA PRO A 607 -107.16 -22.11 -38.65
C PRO A 607 -106.75 -20.97 -37.71
N ILE A 608 -105.60 -21.11 -37.04
CA ILE A 608 -105.02 -20.03 -36.25
C ILE A 608 -104.61 -18.91 -37.21
N LEU A 609 -105.15 -17.71 -37.03
CA LEU A 609 -104.59 -16.51 -37.65
C LEU A 609 -103.23 -16.23 -37.02
N SER A 610 -102.16 -16.41 -37.81
CA SER A 610 -100.77 -16.34 -37.37
C SER A 610 -100.41 -14.96 -36.82
N GLN A 611 -100.51 -14.77 -35.49
CA GLN A 611 -99.93 -13.61 -34.81
C GLN A 611 -98.39 -13.74 -34.80
N ASN A 612 -97.78 -13.40 -35.92
CA ASN A 612 -96.33 -13.25 -36.06
C ASN A 612 -95.87 -11.96 -35.37
N THR A 613 -95.88 -11.95 -34.04
CA THR A 613 -95.16 -10.95 -33.26
C THR A 613 -93.69 -11.40 -33.17
N PRO A 614 -92.72 -10.63 -33.68
CA PRO A 614 -91.31 -11.04 -33.64
C PRO A 614 -90.80 -11.07 -32.20
N LEU A 615 -90.07 -12.13 -31.86
CA LEU A 615 -89.31 -12.23 -30.63
C LEU A 615 -88.12 -11.24 -30.69
N SER A 616 -88.34 -10.02 -30.20
CA SER A 616 -87.28 -9.07 -29.90
C SER A 616 -86.26 -9.71 -28.94
N PRO A 617 -84.96 -9.44 -29.07
CA PRO A 617 -83.97 -9.96 -28.13
C PRO A 617 -84.25 -9.52 -26.69
N ARG A 618 -83.79 -10.39 -25.79
CA ARG A 618 -83.64 -10.26 -24.33
C ARG A 618 -83.62 -8.80 -23.84
N VAL A 619 -84.61 -8.44 -23.02
CA VAL A 619 -84.59 -7.18 -22.25
C VAL A 619 -83.48 -7.26 -21.20
N SER A 620 -82.42 -6.48 -21.40
CA SER A 620 -81.57 -6.01 -20.29
C SER A 620 -82.37 -5.01 -19.46
N THR A 621 -82.18 -5.02 -18.14
CA THR A 621 -82.86 -4.08 -17.24
C THR A 621 -82.08 -2.75 -17.22
N PRO A 622 -82.74 -1.57 -17.31
CA PRO A 622 -82.05 -0.27 -17.33
C PRO A 622 -81.43 0.14 -15.97
N GLN A 623 -81.24 -0.83 -15.06
CA GLN A 623 -80.43 -0.70 -13.86
C GLN A 623 -79.03 -1.34 -14.05
N ASP A 624 -78.86 -2.22 -15.03
CA ASP A 624 -77.57 -2.83 -15.38
C ASP A 624 -76.77 -1.82 -16.22
N ASP A 625 -77.31 -1.32 -17.33
CA ASP A 625 -76.73 -0.23 -18.15
C ASP A 625 -76.36 1.01 -17.31
N ALA A 626 -77.20 1.35 -16.32
CA ALA A 626 -76.96 2.49 -15.43
C ALA A 626 -75.86 2.22 -14.39
N MET A 627 -75.62 0.96 -14.03
CA MET A 627 -74.56 0.55 -13.10
C MET A 627 -73.24 0.35 -13.83
N GLU A 628 -73.26 -0.12 -15.07
CA GLU A 628 -72.13 -0.18 -16.00
C GLU A 628 -71.65 1.24 -16.34
N ALA A 629 -72.55 2.16 -16.71
CA ALA A 629 -72.20 3.56 -16.97
C ALA A 629 -71.68 4.33 -15.73
N ILE A 630 -72.09 3.94 -14.51
CA ILE A 630 -71.52 4.50 -13.26
C ILE A 630 -70.12 3.93 -12.98
N LEU A 631 -69.85 2.68 -13.36
CA LEU A 631 -68.51 2.09 -13.24
C LEU A 631 -67.55 2.68 -14.27
N GLU A 632 -67.96 2.79 -15.54
CA GLU A 632 -67.16 3.40 -16.62
C GLU A 632 -66.83 4.87 -16.29
N ALA A 633 -67.81 5.66 -15.83
CA ALA A 633 -67.62 7.02 -15.36
C ALA A 633 -66.80 7.15 -14.05
N MET A 634 -66.45 6.04 -13.39
CA MET A 634 -65.53 6.00 -12.24
C MET A 634 -64.16 5.40 -12.59
N GLU A 635 -63.98 4.84 -13.80
CA GLU A 635 -62.66 4.47 -14.32
C GLU A 635 -62.04 5.60 -15.15
N THR A 636 -62.84 6.49 -15.77
CA THR A 636 -62.36 7.66 -16.52
C THR A 636 -62.13 8.92 -15.67
N GLU A 637 -61.38 8.83 -14.57
CA GLU A 637 -60.71 10.00 -13.94
C GLU A 637 -59.19 10.00 -14.21
N GLU A 638 -58.78 9.60 -15.42
CA GLU A 638 -57.44 9.90 -15.93
C GLU A 638 -57.35 11.38 -16.36
N VAL A 639 -56.43 12.13 -15.74
CA VAL A 639 -56.25 13.57 -15.97
C VAL A 639 -55.28 13.81 -17.13
N GLU A 640 -55.82 13.89 -18.34
CA GLU A 640 -55.13 14.52 -19.48
C GLU A 640 -55.20 16.07 -19.39
N PRO A 641 -54.19 16.84 -19.85
CA PRO A 641 -54.01 18.25 -19.47
C PRO A 641 -54.36 19.28 -20.57
N VAL A 642 -53.98 20.56 -20.33
CA VAL A 642 -53.94 21.71 -21.29
C VAL A 642 -55.31 22.44 -21.52
N PRO A 643 -55.39 23.78 -21.75
CA PRO A 643 -54.39 24.85 -21.72
C PRO A 643 -54.68 26.00 -20.71
N THR A 644 -53.69 26.91 -20.53
CA THR A 644 -53.96 28.30 -20.09
C THR A 644 -54.32 29.20 -21.28
N PRO A 645 -55.17 30.24 -21.12
CA PRO A 645 -54.57 31.59 -21.12
C PRO A 645 -55.29 32.69 -20.29
N LYS A 646 -54.47 33.45 -19.56
CA LYS A 646 -54.49 34.92 -19.34
C LYS A 646 -55.78 35.69 -18.93
N GLU A 647 -55.62 36.42 -17.82
CA GLU A 647 -56.11 37.80 -17.57
C GLU A 647 -57.65 38.01 -17.42
N ASN A 648 -58.18 38.92 -16.58
CA ASN A 648 -57.56 40.05 -15.87
C ASN A 648 -58.36 40.50 -14.60
N ARG A 649 -57.72 41.30 -13.73
CA ARG A 649 -58.31 42.43 -12.96
C ARG A 649 -59.18 42.23 -11.68
N LEU A 650 -58.48 42.22 -10.52
CA LEU A 650 -58.66 43.09 -9.32
C LEU A 650 -59.98 43.16 -8.48
N LYS A 651 -59.77 43.23 -7.14
CA LYS A 651 -60.61 43.87 -6.07
C LYS A 651 -61.91 43.14 -5.66
N GLU A 652 -62.43 43.22 -4.42
CA GLU A 652 -61.95 43.85 -3.16
C GLU A 652 -62.50 43.11 -1.90
N LYS A 653 -62.12 43.59 -0.70
CA LYS A 653 -62.60 43.42 0.70
C LYS A 653 -63.99 42.72 0.96
N GLU A 654 -64.31 42.19 2.15
CA GLU A 654 -64.05 42.73 3.50
C GLU A 654 -64.18 41.73 4.69
N VAL A 655 -63.82 42.22 5.89
CA VAL A 655 -63.57 41.57 7.19
C VAL A 655 -64.83 41.40 8.08
N ALA A 656 -64.97 40.25 8.79
CA ALA A 656 -65.53 40.09 10.16
C ALA A 656 -65.51 38.57 10.55
N ILE A 657 -65.05 38.00 11.69
CA ILE A 657 -64.75 38.36 13.11
C ILE A 657 -65.72 37.70 14.13
N THR A 658 -65.40 36.45 14.56
CA THR A 658 -65.67 35.84 15.92
C THR A 658 -67.14 35.67 16.39
N PRO A 659 -67.47 35.11 17.60
CA PRO A 659 -66.71 34.34 18.62
C PRO A 659 -67.22 32.88 18.82
N VAL A 660 -66.46 31.87 19.30
CA VAL A 660 -65.81 31.60 20.61
C VAL A 660 -66.75 31.29 21.79
N LYS A 661 -66.81 30.00 22.19
CA LYS A 661 -67.03 29.37 23.54
C LYS A 661 -67.52 27.91 23.35
N GLU A 662 -67.32 26.93 24.24
CA GLU A 662 -66.75 26.94 25.59
C GLU A 662 -65.99 25.62 25.91
N SER A 663 -65.05 25.71 26.85
CA SER A 663 -64.42 24.67 27.68
C SER A 663 -65.33 23.52 28.14
N LYS A 664 -64.87 22.28 28.34
CA LYS A 664 -64.01 21.75 29.44
C LYS A 664 -63.64 20.27 29.14
N ASP A 665 -62.74 19.51 29.78
CA ASP A 665 -61.73 19.62 30.87
C ASP A 665 -60.76 18.38 30.68
N ASN A 666 -59.71 18.00 31.46
CA ASN A 666 -59.17 18.42 32.76
C ASN A 666 -57.64 18.12 32.93
N ASN A 667 -57.15 18.39 34.15
CA ASN A 667 -55.89 18.07 34.86
C ASN A 667 -55.58 16.55 35.07
N LYS A 668 -54.39 16.04 35.49
CA LYS A 668 -53.05 16.53 36.00
C LYS A 668 -52.06 15.32 35.95
N HIS A 669 -50.74 15.36 36.20
CA HIS A 669 -49.80 16.38 36.73
C HIS A 669 -48.37 16.11 36.19
N LEU A 670 -47.54 17.15 36.05
CA LEU A 670 -46.06 17.06 36.09
C LEU A 670 -45.55 18.01 37.20
N VAL A 671 -44.27 17.92 37.60
CA VAL A 671 -43.68 18.79 38.63
C VAL A 671 -42.56 19.66 38.05
N ASP A 672 -42.75 20.98 38.22
CA ASP A 672 -41.79 22.08 38.46
C ASP A 672 -40.29 21.73 38.71
N ASN A 673 -39.28 22.57 38.43
CA ASN A 673 -39.17 24.04 38.33
C ASN A 673 -38.08 24.45 37.30
N LYS A 674 -38.24 25.50 36.46
CA LYS A 674 -37.87 26.95 36.63
C LYS A 674 -36.35 27.24 36.80
N HIS A 675 -35.72 28.33 36.31
CA HIS A 675 -36.17 29.71 35.96
C HIS A 675 -35.36 30.37 34.78
N HIS A 676 -35.84 31.53 34.29
CA HIS A 676 -35.20 32.72 33.63
C HIS A 676 -33.78 32.65 33.04
N ARG A 677 -33.41 33.27 31.91
CA ARG A 677 -33.98 34.30 30.98
C ARG A 677 -34.30 35.71 31.53
N ASP A 678 -33.44 36.67 31.15
CA ASP A 678 -33.70 37.91 30.37
C ASP A 678 -32.40 38.19 29.54
N SER A 679 -32.32 38.81 28.34
CA SER A 679 -33.00 39.96 27.69
C SER A 679 -32.59 41.32 28.30
N LEU A 680 -32.33 42.41 27.57
CA LEU A 680 -32.44 42.81 26.13
C LEU A 680 -31.01 43.20 25.62
N GLU A 681 -30.63 44.03 24.62
CA GLU A 681 -31.07 44.75 23.38
C GLU A 681 -29.75 45.37 22.80
N ASP A 682 -29.46 45.72 21.53
CA ASP A 682 -29.94 45.43 20.17
C ASP A 682 -28.76 45.79 19.18
N ILE A 683 -28.58 45.30 17.94
CA ILE A 683 -29.23 45.66 16.63
C ILE A 683 -29.12 47.18 16.32
N PRO A 684 -28.79 47.68 15.09
CA PRO A 684 -29.05 47.10 13.75
C PRO A 684 -27.97 47.16 12.62
N MET A 685 -28.17 46.28 11.61
CA MET A 685 -27.97 46.50 10.14
C MET A 685 -26.54 46.58 9.53
N LYS A 686 -26.28 46.15 8.27
CA LYS A 686 -27.16 45.62 7.19
C LYS A 686 -26.45 44.70 6.18
N THR A 687 -27.11 43.61 5.78
CA THR A 687 -27.32 43.02 4.42
C THR A 687 -26.38 43.40 3.24
N LYS A 688 -26.10 42.60 2.20
CA LYS A 688 -26.56 41.29 1.61
C LYS A 688 -25.57 40.98 0.43
N SER A 689 -25.54 39.89 -0.35
CA SER A 689 -26.46 38.75 -0.62
C SER A 689 -25.72 37.56 -1.28
N GLU A 690 -26.30 36.36 -1.11
CA GLU A 690 -26.26 35.16 -1.96
C GLU A 690 -26.82 35.37 -3.40
N PRO A 691 -26.91 34.38 -4.33
CA PRO A 691 -26.47 32.96 -4.30
C PRO A 691 -25.81 32.39 -5.61
N SER A 692 -25.56 31.07 -5.62
CA SER A 692 -25.86 30.12 -6.73
C SER A 692 -24.82 29.74 -7.81
N ASN A 693 -24.42 28.45 -7.73
CA ASN A 693 -24.33 27.41 -8.77
C ASN A 693 -23.45 27.50 -10.06
N GLN A 694 -22.81 26.34 -10.30
CA GLN A 694 -22.31 25.78 -11.58
C GLN A 694 -23.47 25.54 -12.60
N PRO A 695 -23.28 25.22 -13.92
CA PRO A 695 -22.19 24.37 -14.46
C PRO A 695 -21.70 24.52 -15.94
N LEU A 696 -20.64 23.75 -16.24
CA LEU A 696 -20.29 22.99 -17.48
C LEU A 696 -20.43 23.55 -18.92
N LYS A 697 -19.31 23.42 -19.67
CA LYS A 697 -19.14 23.08 -21.12
C LYS A 697 -19.70 24.02 -22.22
N GLU A 698 -18.82 24.46 -23.14
CA GLU A 698 -18.75 23.93 -24.52
C GLU A 698 -17.48 24.42 -25.28
N GLU A 699 -17.40 24.32 -26.61
CA GLU A 699 -16.15 24.05 -27.36
C GLU A 699 -15.84 25.02 -28.56
N ASN A 700 -14.56 25.09 -28.95
CA ASN A 700 -14.05 25.13 -30.36
C ASN A 700 -13.73 26.48 -31.10
N VAL A 701 -12.85 26.37 -32.12
CA VAL A 701 -12.54 27.23 -33.31
C VAL A 701 -11.75 28.58 -33.19
N LYS A 702 -10.40 28.45 -33.20
CA LYS A 702 -9.43 28.99 -34.22
C LYS A 702 -9.41 30.47 -34.73
N SER A 703 -8.22 31.10 -34.55
CA SER A 703 -7.22 31.50 -35.60
C SER A 703 -6.93 32.98 -35.95
N LYS A 704 -5.66 33.19 -36.41
CA LYS A 704 -4.99 34.41 -36.96
C LYS A 704 -4.54 35.48 -35.94
N SER A 705 -3.39 36.16 -36.07
CA SER A 705 -2.25 36.03 -37.01
C SER A 705 -0.98 36.78 -36.53
N THR A 706 0.20 36.23 -36.82
CA THR A 706 1.55 36.89 -36.81
C THR A 706 1.77 37.75 -38.08
N PRO A 707 2.89 38.50 -38.27
CA PRO A 707 4.11 38.64 -37.43
C PRO A 707 4.59 40.09 -37.15
N SER A 708 5.48 40.26 -36.16
CA SER A 708 6.75 41.02 -36.30
C SER A 708 7.72 40.73 -35.13
N GLN A 709 9.00 41.11 -35.24
CA GLN A 709 10.09 40.75 -34.30
C GLN A 709 10.44 41.88 -33.31
N VAL A 710 11.02 41.52 -32.14
CA VAL A 710 12.45 41.76 -31.78
C VAL A 710 12.75 41.28 -30.34
N ASP A 711 13.73 40.37 -30.24
CA ASP A 711 14.67 40.03 -29.16
C ASP A 711 14.34 39.94 -27.64
N LYS A 712 14.92 38.86 -27.07
CA LYS A 712 15.43 38.65 -25.69
C LYS A 712 14.45 38.28 -24.55
N SER A 713 14.44 36.97 -24.27
CA SER A 713 14.99 36.33 -23.03
C SER A 713 14.03 35.40 -22.26
N VAL A 714 14.66 34.41 -21.60
CA VAL A 714 14.10 33.43 -20.64
C VAL A 714 13.33 32.23 -21.22
N SER A 715 13.69 31.03 -20.73
CA SER A 715 13.03 29.72 -20.82
C SER A 715 12.75 29.10 -22.21
N GLU A 716 13.51 28.06 -22.55
CA GLU A 716 13.01 26.97 -23.42
C GLU A 716 12.64 25.75 -22.57
N SER A 717 11.35 25.64 -22.22
CA SER A 717 10.75 24.36 -21.85
C SER A 717 10.41 23.59 -23.12
N GLN A 718 11.27 22.67 -23.53
CA GLN A 718 11.01 21.81 -24.70
C GLN A 718 9.90 20.81 -24.37
N THR A 719 8.71 21.04 -24.95
CA THR A 719 7.63 20.05 -24.99
C THR A 719 7.94 19.04 -26.10
N VAL A 720 8.24 17.80 -25.72
CA VAL A 720 8.48 16.66 -26.62
C VAL A 720 7.36 15.64 -26.41
N ASP A 721 6.92 14.97 -27.48
CA ASP A 721 5.75 14.09 -27.48
C ASP A 721 6.03 12.73 -26.80
N ASP A 722 5.99 12.68 -25.47
CA ASP A 722 6.21 11.48 -24.63
C ASP A 722 5.11 10.38 -24.76
N THR A 723 4.39 10.29 -25.88
CA THR A 723 3.31 9.32 -26.11
C THR A 723 3.76 7.87 -25.91
N SER A 724 4.88 7.49 -26.54
CA SER A 724 5.50 6.16 -26.38
C SER A 724 5.96 5.87 -24.95
N VAL A 725 6.40 6.89 -24.20
CA VAL A 725 6.80 6.77 -22.79
C VAL A 725 5.57 6.54 -21.90
N ASN A 726 4.51 7.31 -22.09
CA ASN A 726 3.26 7.21 -21.34
C ASN A 726 2.60 5.83 -21.53
N LEU A 727 2.59 5.30 -22.76
CA LEU A 727 2.08 3.96 -23.06
C LEU A 727 2.84 2.84 -22.31
N PHE A 728 4.16 2.96 -22.14
CA PHE A 728 4.92 1.99 -21.36
C PHE A 728 4.61 2.08 -19.86
N LEU A 729 4.51 3.30 -19.30
CA LEU A 729 4.17 3.52 -17.89
C LEU A 729 2.78 2.98 -17.55
N GLN A 730 1.80 3.23 -18.43
CA GLN A 730 0.45 2.69 -18.29
C GLN A 730 0.43 1.15 -18.32
N GLU A 731 1.19 0.51 -19.21
CA GLU A 731 1.21 -0.95 -19.31
C GLU A 731 1.93 -1.66 -18.15
N ILE A 732 2.94 -1.04 -17.53
CA ILE A 732 3.52 -1.59 -16.28
C ILE A 732 2.63 -1.31 -15.05
N GLY A 733 1.73 -0.34 -15.13
CA GLY A 733 0.79 0.03 -14.06
C GLY A 733 1.29 1.17 -13.17
N LEU A 734 1.80 2.26 -13.77
CA LEU A 734 2.04 3.54 -13.10
C LEU A 734 1.09 4.59 -13.68
N ASP A 735 0.46 5.38 -12.81
CA ASP A 735 -0.64 6.30 -13.17
C ASP A 735 -0.13 7.68 -13.63
N GLU A 736 -1.00 8.44 -14.31
CA GLU A 736 -0.75 9.83 -14.76
C GLU A 736 -0.40 10.82 -13.62
N ALA A 737 -0.54 10.42 -12.36
CA ALA A 737 -0.11 11.21 -11.20
C ALA A 737 1.43 11.33 -11.15
N ASP A 738 2.16 10.24 -11.39
CA ASP A 738 3.63 10.24 -11.34
C ASP A 738 4.25 11.08 -12.47
N LEU A 739 3.59 11.09 -13.63
CA LEU A 739 3.94 11.86 -14.82
C LEU A 739 3.85 13.39 -14.64
N LYS A 740 3.10 13.86 -13.63
CA LYS A 740 3.05 15.30 -13.28
C LYS A 740 4.27 15.76 -12.49
N SER A 741 5.15 14.83 -12.10
CA SER A 741 6.53 15.14 -11.74
C SER A 741 7.43 14.96 -12.96
N ASN A 742 8.30 15.95 -13.24
CA ASN A 742 9.24 15.90 -14.38
C ASN A 742 10.42 14.91 -14.16
N ASN A 743 10.14 13.74 -13.57
CA ASN A 743 11.12 12.80 -13.06
C ASN A 743 10.71 11.33 -13.32
N VAL A 744 10.30 11.00 -14.55
CA VAL A 744 10.00 9.62 -14.98
C VAL A 744 11.11 8.62 -14.63
N LYS A 745 12.38 9.06 -14.69
CA LYS A 745 13.53 8.24 -14.26
C LYS A 745 13.48 7.89 -12.77
N ARG A 746 12.95 8.78 -11.91
CA ARG A 746 12.86 8.58 -10.45
C ARG A 746 11.73 7.63 -10.07
N SER A 747 10.52 7.79 -10.63
CA SER A 747 9.40 6.88 -10.35
C SER A 747 9.74 5.44 -10.76
N VAL A 748 10.27 5.24 -11.98
CA VAL A 748 10.74 3.93 -12.44
C VAL A 748 11.87 3.36 -11.55
N SER A 749 12.82 4.19 -11.11
CA SER A 749 13.94 3.73 -10.28
C SER A 749 13.50 3.18 -8.91
N VAL A 750 12.45 3.73 -8.29
CA VAL A 750 11.89 3.21 -7.02
C VAL A 750 11.42 1.76 -7.16
N HIS A 751 11.02 1.34 -8.37
CA HIS A 751 10.51 -0.01 -8.62
C HIS A 751 11.59 -1.03 -9.05
N ILE A 752 12.88 -0.71 -9.00
CA ILE A 752 13.99 -1.63 -9.38
C ILE A 752 14.58 -2.30 -8.13
N GLY A 753 14.89 -3.60 -8.22
CA GLY A 753 15.60 -4.32 -7.16
C GLY A 753 14.72 -4.71 -5.96
N ALA A 754 13.40 -4.81 -6.14
CA ALA A 754 12.49 -5.41 -5.16
C ALA A 754 12.48 -6.94 -5.34
N SER A 755 12.62 -7.67 -4.24
CA SER A 755 12.66 -9.15 -4.19
C SER A 755 11.80 -9.63 -3.01
N PRO A 756 11.13 -10.81 -3.08
CA PRO A 756 11.12 -11.75 -4.21
C PRO A 756 10.24 -11.28 -5.37
N ARG A 757 10.81 -11.22 -6.59
CA ARG A 757 10.11 -10.84 -7.82
C ARG A 757 10.91 -11.32 -9.04
N ASP A 758 10.23 -11.59 -10.15
CA ASP A 758 10.85 -12.02 -11.42
C ASP A 758 11.94 -11.03 -11.88
N MET A 759 13.20 -11.49 -11.91
CA MET A 759 14.39 -10.74 -12.33
C MET A 759 14.25 -10.11 -13.73
N ARG A 760 13.41 -10.67 -14.61
CA ARG A 760 13.15 -10.12 -15.95
C ARG A 760 12.47 -8.75 -15.89
N ILE A 761 11.72 -8.45 -14.83
CA ILE A 761 11.07 -7.15 -14.66
C ILE A 761 12.08 -6.09 -14.22
N ASP A 762 13.03 -6.43 -13.34
CA ASP A 762 14.19 -5.56 -13.08
C ASP A 762 14.96 -5.29 -14.37
N ARG A 763 15.23 -6.33 -15.17
CA ARG A 763 15.91 -6.19 -16.47
C ARG A 763 15.18 -5.22 -17.41
N MET A 764 13.86 -5.33 -17.48
CA MET A 764 12.99 -4.48 -18.29
C MET A 764 13.05 -3.00 -17.85
N LEU A 765 12.94 -2.74 -16.55
CA LEU A 765 12.95 -1.38 -15.99
C LEU A 765 14.34 -0.73 -16.13
N ARG A 766 15.43 -1.49 -15.91
CA ARG A 766 16.80 -1.01 -16.12
C ARG A 766 17.09 -0.74 -17.61
N LEU A 767 16.60 -1.58 -18.54
CA LEU A 767 16.65 -1.31 -19.98
C LEU A 767 15.88 -0.05 -20.36
N PHE A 768 14.66 0.13 -19.85
CA PHE A 768 13.84 1.32 -20.11
C PHE A 768 14.54 2.60 -19.65
N LEU A 769 15.11 2.64 -18.44
CA LEU A 769 15.90 3.79 -17.97
C LEU A 769 17.07 4.12 -18.91
N ARG A 770 17.72 3.11 -19.50
CA ARG A 770 18.83 3.29 -20.44
C ARG A 770 18.37 3.79 -21.82
N ILE A 771 17.15 3.45 -22.22
CA ILE A 771 16.53 3.94 -23.46
C ILE A 771 16.08 5.41 -23.31
N LEU A 772 15.74 5.86 -22.09
CA LEU A 772 15.53 7.28 -21.77
C LEU A 772 16.82 8.13 -21.76
N ASP A 773 17.99 7.55 -22.04
CA ASP A 773 19.27 8.25 -22.24
C ASP A 773 19.66 8.36 -23.73
N ILE A 774 18.78 7.99 -24.67
CA ILE A 774 19.05 8.00 -26.12
C ILE A 774 18.57 9.32 -26.75
N ASP A 775 19.47 9.99 -27.50
CA ASP A 775 19.18 11.25 -28.22
C ASP A 775 18.38 11.05 -29.52
N ASP A 776 18.40 9.85 -30.13
CA ASP A 776 17.62 9.49 -31.32
C ASP A 776 16.21 9.02 -30.93
N GLU A 777 15.21 9.88 -31.17
CA GLU A 777 13.80 9.60 -30.90
C GLU A 777 13.25 8.38 -31.64
N GLN A 778 13.64 8.16 -32.92
CA GLN A 778 13.10 7.04 -33.71
C GLN A 778 13.63 5.69 -33.21
N VAL A 779 14.88 5.65 -32.73
CA VAL A 779 15.44 4.47 -32.09
C VAL A 779 14.82 4.28 -30.70
N LYS A 780 14.71 5.35 -29.90
CA LYS A 780 14.07 5.37 -28.57
C LYS A 780 12.65 4.79 -28.63
N GLU A 781 11.79 5.27 -29.53
CA GLU A 781 10.42 4.77 -29.69
C GLU A 781 10.36 3.28 -30.06
N ARG A 782 11.17 2.84 -31.04
CA ARG A 782 11.20 1.44 -31.49
C ARG A 782 11.62 0.50 -30.36
N LEU A 783 12.60 0.91 -29.54
CA LEU A 783 13.05 0.13 -28.40
C LEU A 783 11.99 0.10 -27.29
N ILE A 784 11.33 1.22 -26.98
CA ILE A 784 10.21 1.27 -26.02
C ILE A 784 9.05 0.37 -26.48
N HIS A 785 8.63 0.44 -27.75
CA HIS A 785 7.57 -0.41 -28.28
C HIS A 785 7.92 -1.92 -28.20
N ASN A 786 9.20 -2.29 -28.41
CA ASN A 786 9.66 -3.66 -28.20
C ASN A 786 9.64 -4.08 -26.71
N LEU A 787 9.89 -3.15 -25.77
CA LEU A 787 9.69 -3.40 -24.35
C LEU A 787 8.20 -3.52 -23.99
N ILE A 788 7.29 -2.70 -24.53
CA ILE A 788 5.83 -2.83 -24.33
C ILE A 788 5.35 -4.22 -24.78
N LYS A 789 5.73 -4.65 -25.98
CA LYS A 789 5.38 -5.98 -26.51
C LYS A 789 5.89 -7.13 -25.63
N SER A 790 7.07 -6.95 -25.04
CA SER A 790 7.69 -7.93 -24.13
C SER A 790 7.04 -7.92 -22.74
N SER A 791 6.70 -6.73 -22.22
CA SER A 791 5.93 -6.51 -21.00
C SER A 791 4.60 -7.26 -21.05
N ASN A 792 3.87 -7.14 -22.16
CA ASN A 792 2.58 -7.81 -22.31
C ASN A 792 2.66 -9.34 -22.40
N ALA A 793 3.77 -9.90 -22.91
CA ALA A 793 4.04 -11.33 -22.82
C ALA A 793 4.28 -11.78 -21.37
N ILE A 794 5.02 -10.99 -20.58
CA ILE A 794 5.25 -11.25 -19.15
C ILE A 794 3.93 -11.10 -18.36
N LYS A 795 3.14 -10.05 -18.63
CA LYS A 795 1.82 -9.75 -18.01
C LYS A 795 0.79 -10.84 -18.26
N ALA A 796 0.75 -11.42 -19.45
CA ALA A 796 -0.06 -12.61 -19.73
C ALA A 796 0.45 -13.84 -18.97
N TRP A 797 1.77 -14.04 -18.90
CA TRP A 797 2.38 -15.17 -18.20
C TRP A 797 2.18 -15.10 -16.66
N THR A 798 2.34 -13.93 -16.04
CA THR A 798 2.12 -13.73 -14.60
C THR A 798 0.67 -13.94 -14.22
N LYS A 799 -0.28 -13.35 -14.98
CA LYS A 799 -1.73 -13.57 -14.82
C LYS A 799 -2.09 -15.05 -14.90
N ASN A 800 -1.57 -15.78 -15.90
CA ASN A 800 -1.81 -17.22 -16.05
C ASN A 800 -1.18 -18.05 -14.92
N ARG A 801 -0.09 -17.59 -14.29
CA ARG A 801 0.56 -18.26 -13.16
C ARG A 801 -0.09 -17.94 -11.80
N LEU A 802 -0.72 -16.78 -11.65
CA LEU A 802 -1.55 -16.43 -10.50
C LEU A 802 -2.91 -17.15 -10.54
N SER A 803 -3.59 -17.16 -11.69
CA SER A 803 -4.88 -17.83 -11.85
C SER A 803 -4.77 -19.35 -11.64
N ALA A 804 -3.73 -19.99 -12.19
CA ALA A 804 -3.41 -21.40 -11.94
C ALA A 804 -3.00 -21.73 -10.49
N ARG A 805 -2.93 -20.72 -9.61
CA ARG A 805 -2.68 -20.84 -8.16
C ARG A 805 -3.82 -20.24 -7.31
N HIS A 806 -4.96 -19.94 -7.94
CA HIS A 806 -6.12 -19.30 -7.33
C HIS A 806 -5.81 -18.00 -6.56
N GLN A 807 -4.81 -17.24 -7.02
CA GLN A 807 -4.48 -15.93 -6.47
C GLN A 807 -5.19 -14.82 -7.25
N PRO A 808 -5.65 -13.74 -6.59
CA PRO A 808 -6.21 -12.58 -7.27
C PRO A 808 -5.16 -11.93 -8.18
N THR A 809 -5.62 -11.30 -9.26
CA THR A 809 -4.79 -10.53 -10.19
C THR A 809 -5.29 -9.09 -10.19
N SER A 810 -4.42 -8.16 -9.81
CA SER A 810 -4.71 -6.72 -9.78
C SER A 810 -4.78 -6.08 -11.17
N GLY A 811 -4.10 -6.69 -12.16
CA GLY A 811 -3.93 -6.14 -13.51
C GLY A 811 -2.72 -5.20 -13.62
N ASN A 812 -2.15 -4.79 -12.49
CA ASN A 812 -0.91 -4.02 -12.39
C ASN A 812 0.29 -4.99 -12.43
N LEU A 813 1.13 -4.89 -13.46
CA LEU A 813 2.22 -5.85 -13.68
C LEU A 813 3.23 -5.86 -12.53
N LEU A 814 3.56 -4.70 -11.96
CA LEU A 814 4.54 -4.59 -10.87
C LEU A 814 4.01 -5.21 -9.57
N GLN A 815 2.71 -5.06 -9.28
CA GLN A 815 2.05 -5.67 -8.12
C GLN A 815 1.88 -7.17 -8.31
N ASP A 816 1.29 -7.60 -9.44
CA ASP A 816 1.04 -9.01 -9.76
C ASP A 816 2.34 -9.84 -9.78
N ALA A 817 3.45 -9.26 -10.27
CA ALA A 817 4.74 -9.93 -10.25
C ALA A 817 5.37 -10.04 -8.85
N LYS A 818 5.13 -9.09 -7.94
CA LYS A 818 5.55 -9.19 -6.53
C LYS A 818 4.76 -10.28 -5.82
N ILE A 819 3.44 -10.29 -5.97
CA ILE A 819 2.54 -11.33 -5.42
C ILE A 819 2.97 -12.71 -5.95
N LEU A 820 3.23 -12.84 -7.26
CA LEU A 820 3.71 -14.08 -7.83
C LEU A 820 5.10 -14.48 -7.31
N GLY A 821 6.00 -13.52 -7.11
CA GLY A 821 7.33 -13.76 -6.51
C GLY A 821 7.24 -14.31 -5.09
N GLU A 822 6.44 -13.68 -4.22
CA GLU A 822 6.17 -14.17 -2.86
C GLU A 822 5.54 -15.57 -2.85
N VAL A 823 4.61 -15.85 -3.77
CA VAL A 823 3.94 -17.15 -3.89
C VAL A 823 4.87 -18.23 -4.47
N LEU A 824 5.77 -17.89 -5.40
CA LEU A 824 6.78 -18.80 -5.94
C LEU A 824 7.87 -19.12 -4.90
N HIS A 825 8.25 -18.14 -4.08
CA HIS A 825 9.20 -18.32 -2.98
C HIS A 825 8.63 -19.23 -1.88
N ARG A 826 7.33 -19.12 -1.58
CA ARG A 826 6.64 -20.00 -0.60
C ARG A 826 6.35 -21.40 -1.13
N ILE A 827 5.96 -21.53 -2.41
CA ILE A 827 5.57 -22.82 -3.02
C ILE A 827 6.16 -22.90 -4.44
N PRO A 828 7.40 -23.41 -4.62
CA PRO A 828 7.96 -23.63 -5.95
C PRO A 828 7.08 -24.61 -6.76
N GLY A 829 6.79 -24.25 -8.00
CA GLY A 829 5.88 -25.01 -8.87
C GLY A 829 6.60 -26.02 -9.77
N PRO A 830 5.92 -27.09 -10.24
CA PRO A 830 6.51 -28.13 -11.10
C PRO A 830 6.67 -27.66 -12.56
N GLY A 831 7.49 -26.65 -12.80
CA GLY A 831 7.79 -26.09 -14.12
C GLY A 831 9.08 -25.28 -14.10
N LEU A 832 9.29 -24.43 -15.12
CA LEU A 832 10.47 -23.57 -15.18
C LEU A 832 10.57 -22.68 -13.92
N VAL A 833 11.70 -22.80 -13.20
CA VAL A 833 12.04 -21.93 -12.07
C VAL A 833 12.47 -20.57 -12.61
N VAL A 834 11.84 -19.51 -12.12
CA VAL A 834 12.18 -18.12 -12.46
C VAL A 834 13.06 -17.55 -11.36
N PRO A 835 14.18 -16.86 -11.68
CA PRO A 835 14.99 -16.16 -10.68
C PRO A 835 14.17 -15.07 -9.98
N LEU A 836 14.19 -15.07 -8.64
CA LEU A 836 13.45 -14.13 -7.79
C LEU A 836 14.34 -13.03 -7.16
N ASP A 837 15.62 -13.05 -7.55
CA ASP A 837 16.67 -12.15 -7.10
C ASP A 837 16.72 -10.88 -7.96
N LYS A 838 17.44 -9.86 -7.47
CA LYS A 838 17.63 -8.58 -8.15
C LYS A 838 18.47 -8.77 -9.42
N ASP A 839 18.20 -8.01 -10.49
CA ASP A 839 19.06 -8.05 -11.68
C ASP A 839 20.40 -7.34 -11.44
N VAL A 840 21.46 -8.14 -11.28
CA VAL A 840 22.85 -7.67 -11.11
C VAL A 840 23.63 -7.68 -12.44
N GLN A 841 23.09 -8.21 -13.54
CA GLN A 841 23.83 -8.29 -14.81
C GLN A 841 24.13 -6.90 -15.38
N ASP A 842 25.32 -6.68 -15.92
CA ASP A 842 25.65 -5.41 -16.56
C ASP A 842 24.77 -5.10 -17.78
N LEU A 843 24.68 -3.82 -18.13
CA LEU A 843 23.94 -3.30 -19.27
C LEU A 843 24.85 -2.42 -20.14
N PRO A 844 24.70 -2.45 -21.48
CA PRO A 844 25.51 -1.64 -22.36
C PRO A 844 25.28 -0.14 -22.13
N SER A 845 26.24 0.67 -22.57
CA SER A 845 26.13 2.12 -22.48
C SER A 845 25.06 2.64 -23.45
N ALA A 846 24.33 3.69 -23.07
CA ALA A 846 23.36 4.35 -23.97
C ALA A 846 24.03 4.88 -25.26
N LYS A 847 25.36 5.06 -25.23
CA LYS A 847 26.19 5.45 -26.39
C LYS A 847 26.51 4.29 -27.36
N HIS A 848 26.13 3.04 -27.04
CA HIS A 848 26.36 1.86 -27.87
C HIS A 848 25.02 1.26 -28.31
N LEU A 849 24.38 1.93 -29.28
CA LEU A 849 23.03 1.62 -29.73
C LEU A 849 22.88 0.18 -30.25
N ASP A 850 23.86 -0.35 -30.98
CA ASP A 850 23.84 -1.74 -31.48
C ASP A 850 23.87 -2.77 -30.34
N GLU A 851 24.64 -2.51 -29.28
CA GLU A 851 24.69 -3.37 -28.09
C GLU A 851 23.38 -3.31 -27.32
N LEU A 852 22.79 -2.12 -27.19
CA LEU A 852 21.53 -1.89 -26.50
C LEU A 852 20.33 -2.50 -27.25
N GLU A 853 20.28 -2.39 -28.59
CA GLU A 853 19.25 -3.09 -29.38
C GLU A 853 19.40 -4.61 -29.25
N ASN A 854 20.63 -5.14 -29.29
CA ASN A 854 20.87 -6.57 -29.07
C ASN A 854 20.51 -7.01 -27.64
N ALA A 855 20.69 -6.16 -26.62
CA ALA A 855 20.22 -6.42 -25.27
C ALA A 855 18.67 -6.44 -25.18
N VAL A 856 17.98 -5.54 -25.88
CA VAL A 856 16.49 -5.54 -25.97
C VAL A 856 15.97 -6.75 -26.75
N ARG A 857 16.64 -7.15 -27.86
CA ARG A 857 16.31 -8.38 -28.61
C ARG A 857 16.51 -9.64 -27.76
N SER A 858 17.58 -9.69 -26.96
CA SER A 858 17.85 -10.77 -26.01
C SER A 858 16.82 -10.83 -24.88
N PHE A 859 16.43 -9.67 -24.33
CA PHE A 859 15.33 -9.59 -23.37
C PHE A 859 13.99 -10.05 -23.97
N ALA A 860 13.68 -9.67 -25.21
CA ALA A 860 12.44 -10.04 -25.89
C ALA A 860 12.29 -11.55 -26.14
N SER A 861 13.38 -12.30 -26.25
CA SER A 861 13.35 -13.77 -26.29
C SER A 861 13.20 -14.38 -24.90
N MET A 862 13.85 -13.82 -23.86
CA MET A 862 13.67 -14.23 -22.45
C MET A 862 12.26 -13.93 -21.89
N ALA A 863 11.55 -12.96 -22.45
CA ALA A 863 10.16 -12.67 -22.13
C ALA A 863 9.20 -13.79 -22.59
N GLN A 864 9.50 -14.43 -23.73
CA GLN A 864 8.63 -15.41 -24.41
C GLN A 864 8.83 -16.84 -23.87
N ILE A 865 8.38 -17.09 -22.64
CA ILE A 865 8.35 -18.45 -22.07
C ILE A 865 7.13 -19.22 -22.65
N PRO A 866 7.33 -20.37 -23.33
CA PRO A 866 6.21 -21.22 -23.74
C PRO A 866 5.50 -21.82 -22.51
N SER A 867 4.17 -21.78 -22.50
CA SER A 867 3.37 -22.24 -21.35
C SER A 867 3.51 -23.77 -21.15
N THR A 868 4.30 -24.16 -20.16
CA THR A 868 4.50 -25.53 -19.74
C THR A 868 3.59 -25.85 -18.55
N GLY A 869 2.62 -26.75 -18.78
CA GLY A 869 1.49 -27.03 -17.89
C GLY A 869 0.18 -26.74 -18.61
N GLY A 870 -0.50 -27.78 -19.10
CA GLY A 870 -1.58 -27.63 -20.08
C GLY A 870 -2.97 -27.48 -19.48
N ILE A 871 -3.64 -26.37 -19.78
CA ILE A 871 -5.07 -26.36 -20.13
C ILE A 871 -5.19 -25.59 -21.46
N SER A 872 -5.58 -26.29 -22.52
CA SER A 872 -6.05 -25.65 -23.77
C SER A 872 -7.56 -25.41 -23.64
N ALA A 873 -7.94 -24.31 -23.00
CA ALA A 873 -9.32 -23.86 -22.99
C ALA A 873 -9.68 -23.36 -24.40
N SER A 874 -10.77 -23.89 -24.96
CA SER A 874 -11.29 -23.54 -26.28
C SER A 874 -12.16 -22.28 -26.23
N THR A 875 -12.19 -21.56 -27.36
CA THR A 875 -13.06 -20.41 -27.71
C THR A 875 -12.93 -19.19 -26.81
#